data_AF-A0A939VYI3-F1
#
_entry.id   AF-A0A939VYI3-F1
#
_cell.length_a   1.000
_cell.length_b   1.000
_cell.length_c   1.000
_cell.angle_alpha   90.00
_cell.angle_beta   90.00
_cell.angle_gamma   90.00
#
_symmetry.space_group_name_H-M   'P 1'
#
loop_
_entity.id
_entity.type
_entity.pdbx_description
1 polymer ?
#
loop_
_entity_poly.entity_id
_entity_poly.type
_entity_poly.pdbx_seq_one_letter_code
_entity_poly.pdbx_strand_id
1 'polypeptide(L)'
;MKKKLIIILTIFLCSSLWCKPKFYRADWDKLSDLEKNMTALTAYWTYIWGIDYCDFACKIVRHENWKNANNILSTWGYYNKDKIFKQTKDVFEFVWPKIYRDTVKLLDDNHGKEPALISKENKLSTNDTGYLFYINDKRSTYGQHGFEAYGISEALLILRLGYGTGLITHEEMEQYAKPLVQKALSDYTSLEDFAGHFIGAKVIPTINNYKYNKNVDDEVETWTNAINSIPAYEINFTGNTADKTAVMKIEDAVYVPSEYSKPFMEAIKITGGGYGLKGITLINECRKKYGDFGIFDSFYTYLTPVVYDTKVSGSPEDFFEKEYRWLWESLSEYEQFAIACTSNVEERNHLFHLDIGNRVTLSKKSSKCKDILKNKWNISSEEELMQNFEELTQGEQAAVYFKLKNLLLKYPELSVLQIGTKEALSVTEISRMYFVKDKMDLLGEHGLEAWIDARRISILRWGISAGYITEEKAQELIIPIVVRIKENYTGFEEFIAHWIAGYCFNEVYSSTNPDCTIDLINAIETARAYIPFEELVFTGENADKNHCLTIEEAVYTPSAVAQKMIPFQKLYKQDNSEQILKELIKLEQQNPEYKDAMFYYHLVLMADFSSCRERIDFIENNLTYLQSIPIDSFTFSDSYYLYLTDLLISYYPEKALAVYDALPENLKGESKFYYFYAYANYLMSNLCNIVLERDIYISRAVKAFNRLLQMGFSLGSFIDGWLNAVESL
;
A
#
# COMPACT_ATOMS: atom_id res chain seq x y z
N MET A 1 -44.62 -9.11 5.50
CA MET A 1 -44.82 -8.69 4.09
C MET A 1 -45.85 -7.58 3.93
N LYS A 2 -47.10 -7.71 4.40
CA LYS A 2 -48.14 -6.65 4.28
C LYS A 2 -47.73 -5.26 4.80
N LYS A 3 -47.12 -5.15 6.00
CA LYS A 3 -46.60 -3.87 6.53
C LYS A 3 -45.46 -3.25 5.67
N LYS A 4 -44.62 -4.10 5.05
CA LYS A 4 -43.51 -3.66 4.18
C LYS A 4 -44.02 -3.18 2.81
N LEU A 5 -45.08 -3.82 2.29
CA LEU A 5 -45.75 -3.42 1.05
C LEU A 5 -46.47 -2.08 1.20
N ILE A 6 -47.07 -1.83 2.38
CA ILE A 6 -47.74 -0.55 2.70
C ILE A 6 -46.72 0.60 2.76
N ILE A 7 -45.57 0.43 3.43
CA ILE A 7 -44.51 1.45 3.49
C ILE A 7 -43.99 1.80 2.09
N ILE A 8 -43.77 0.79 1.24
CA ILE A 8 -43.27 1.00 -0.13
C ILE A 8 -44.33 1.68 -1.01
N LEU A 9 -45.61 1.28 -0.90
CA LEU A 9 -46.71 1.94 -1.59
C LEU A 9 -46.91 3.39 -1.13
N THR A 10 -46.75 3.69 0.16
CA THR A 10 -46.82 5.06 0.68
C THR A 10 -45.65 5.90 0.18
N ILE A 11 -44.42 5.38 0.18
CA ILE A 11 -43.25 6.09 -0.39
C ILE A 11 -43.47 6.34 -1.89
N PHE A 12 -43.96 5.34 -2.63
CA PHE A 12 -44.23 5.46 -4.07
C PHE A 12 -45.36 6.44 -4.39
N LEU A 13 -46.45 6.44 -3.59
CA LEU A 13 -47.55 7.39 -3.69
C LEU A 13 -47.12 8.81 -3.31
N CYS A 14 -46.32 8.97 -2.25
CA CYS A 14 -45.75 10.26 -1.86
C CYS A 14 -44.77 10.79 -2.92
N SER A 15 -43.95 9.96 -3.56
CA SER A 15 -43.05 10.42 -4.63
C SER A 15 -43.78 10.70 -5.95
N SER A 16 -44.81 9.93 -6.30
CA SER A 16 -45.55 10.09 -7.57
C SER A 16 -46.56 11.24 -7.53
N LEU A 17 -47.08 11.60 -6.35
CA LEU A 17 -47.87 12.81 -6.15
C LEU A 17 -47.03 14.10 -6.24
N TRP A 18 -45.69 14.00 -6.16
CA TRP A 18 -44.79 15.16 -6.05
C TRP A 18 -43.82 15.32 -7.25
N CYS A 19 -43.51 14.26 -8.01
CA CYS A 19 -42.75 14.32 -9.27
C CYS A 19 -43.59 14.95 -10.44
N LYS A 20 -44.79 15.52 -10.20
CA LYS A 20 -45.55 16.36 -11.17
C LYS A 20 -45.91 17.72 -10.54
N PRO A 21 -45.58 18.87 -11.17
CA PRO A 21 -45.72 20.21 -10.57
C PRO A 21 -47.17 20.74 -10.47
N LYS A 22 -48.17 19.84 -10.43
CA LYS A 22 -49.56 20.21 -10.16
C LYS A 22 -49.97 19.63 -8.81
N PHE A 23 -49.55 20.30 -7.75
CA PHE A 23 -50.21 20.16 -6.46
C PHE A 23 -51.67 20.61 -6.67
N TYR A 24 -52.64 19.72 -6.45
CA TYR A 24 -54.05 20.15 -6.47
C TYR A 24 -54.26 21.03 -5.23
N ARG A 25 -54.54 22.32 -5.45
CA ARG A 25 -54.89 23.30 -4.39
C ARG A 25 -55.91 22.75 -3.38
N ALA A 26 -56.81 21.87 -3.85
CA ALA A 26 -57.81 21.17 -3.05
C ALA A 26 -57.26 20.27 -1.93
N ASP A 27 -56.00 19.81 -2.00
CA ASP A 27 -55.37 19.03 -0.93
C ASP A 27 -54.47 19.89 -0.04
N TRP A 28 -53.97 21.03 -0.53
CA TRP A 28 -53.26 22.02 0.29
C TRP A 28 -54.17 22.62 1.36
N ASP A 29 -55.41 22.96 1.01
CA ASP A 29 -56.40 23.55 1.93
C ASP A 29 -56.83 22.58 3.05
N LYS A 30 -56.53 21.29 2.93
CA LYS A 30 -56.83 20.27 3.94
C LYS A 30 -55.70 20.04 4.94
N LEU A 31 -54.51 20.59 4.69
CA LEU A 31 -53.36 20.46 5.58
C LEU A 31 -53.47 21.42 6.76
N SER A 32 -52.98 20.99 7.93
CA SER A 32 -52.78 21.91 9.05
C SER A 32 -51.68 22.93 8.74
N ASP A 33 -51.67 24.07 9.44
CA ASP A 33 -50.62 25.09 9.25
C ASP A 33 -49.21 24.52 9.46
N LEU A 34 -49.06 23.58 10.41
CA LEU A 34 -47.79 22.90 10.63
C LEU A 34 -47.40 22.04 9.43
N GLU A 35 -48.33 21.28 8.86
CA GLU A 35 -48.09 20.43 7.69
C GLU A 35 -47.79 21.24 6.42
N LYS A 36 -48.42 22.41 6.26
CA LYS A 36 -48.10 23.37 5.19
C LYS A 36 -46.68 23.91 5.33
N ASN A 37 -46.29 24.33 6.52
CA ASN A 37 -44.95 24.87 6.79
C ASN A 37 -43.86 23.80 6.64
N MET A 38 -44.06 22.60 7.19
CA MET A 38 -43.16 21.47 6.99
C MET A 38 -43.02 21.13 5.50
N THR A 39 -44.13 21.18 4.76
CA THR A 39 -44.12 20.93 3.33
C THR A 39 -43.23 21.90 2.59
N ALA A 40 -43.39 23.20 2.82
CA ALA A 40 -42.58 24.19 2.14
C ALA A 40 -41.09 24.09 2.51
N LEU A 41 -40.77 23.89 3.80
CA LEU A 41 -39.39 23.80 4.28
C LEU A 41 -38.67 22.52 3.83
N THR A 42 -39.40 21.46 3.46
CA THR A 42 -38.84 20.18 2.98
C THR A 42 -38.97 19.95 1.47
N ALA A 43 -39.67 20.83 0.76
CA ALA A 43 -39.90 20.70 -0.68
C ALA A 43 -38.57 20.61 -1.48
N TYR A 44 -37.53 21.31 -1.03
CA TYR A 44 -36.19 21.33 -1.64
C TYR A 44 -35.50 19.97 -1.63
N TRP A 45 -35.57 19.24 -0.51
CA TRP A 45 -35.05 17.87 -0.44
C TRP A 45 -35.76 16.98 -1.45
N THR A 46 -37.08 17.10 -1.54
CA THR A 46 -37.91 16.26 -2.41
C THR A 46 -37.65 16.58 -3.89
N TYR A 47 -37.25 17.80 -4.22
CA TYR A 47 -36.92 18.18 -5.60
C TYR A 47 -35.49 17.79 -5.97
N ILE A 48 -34.52 18.16 -5.14
CA ILE A 48 -33.09 17.92 -5.40
C ILE A 48 -32.79 16.42 -5.39
N TRP A 49 -33.42 15.66 -4.49
CA TRP A 49 -33.28 14.21 -4.47
C TRP A 49 -34.39 13.50 -5.22
N GLY A 50 -35.50 14.14 -5.56
CA GLY A 50 -36.60 13.51 -6.30
C GLY A 50 -36.20 12.98 -7.65
N ILE A 51 -35.24 13.61 -8.33
CA ILE A 51 -34.69 13.11 -9.59
C ILE A 51 -33.89 11.83 -9.36
N ASP A 52 -33.00 11.82 -8.36
CA ASP A 52 -32.21 10.64 -8.01
C ASP A 52 -33.07 9.52 -7.40
N TYR A 53 -34.11 9.85 -6.63
CA TYR A 53 -35.05 8.91 -6.02
C TYR A 53 -36.08 8.38 -7.01
N CYS A 54 -36.63 9.20 -7.92
CA CYS A 54 -37.54 8.74 -8.98
C CYS A 54 -36.76 7.83 -9.96
N ASP A 55 -35.50 8.13 -10.29
CA ASP A 55 -34.64 7.24 -11.10
C ASP A 55 -34.21 5.96 -10.34
N PHE A 56 -33.90 6.07 -9.05
CA PHE A 56 -33.57 4.94 -8.17
C PHE A 56 -34.77 4.02 -7.89
N ALA A 57 -35.96 4.57 -7.63
CA ALA A 57 -37.20 3.81 -7.48
C ALA A 57 -37.58 3.11 -8.79
N CYS A 58 -37.36 3.76 -9.95
CA CYS A 58 -37.52 3.13 -11.25
C CYS A 58 -36.51 1.99 -11.47
N LYS A 59 -35.26 2.13 -11.01
CA LYS A 59 -34.23 1.07 -11.05
C LYS A 59 -34.55 -0.11 -10.12
N ILE A 60 -35.16 0.12 -8.96
CA ILE A 60 -35.63 -0.93 -8.04
C ILE A 60 -36.80 -1.73 -8.65
N VAL A 61 -37.74 -1.06 -9.31
CA VAL A 61 -38.89 -1.71 -9.96
C VAL A 61 -38.47 -2.52 -11.20
N ARG A 62 -37.37 -2.14 -11.86
CA ARG A 62 -36.82 -2.83 -13.05
C ARG A 62 -35.96 -4.07 -12.76
N HIS A 63 -35.73 -4.41 -11.49
CA HIS A 63 -35.21 -5.71 -11.03
C HIS A 63 -33.86 -6.19 -11.64
N GLU A 64 -32.72 -5.73 -11.12
CA GLU A 64 -31.48 -6.52 -10.98
C GLU A 64 -30.59 -6.01 -9.80
N ASN A 65 -31.09 -6.09 -8.55
CA ASN A 65 -30.32 -6.36 -7.31
C ASN A 65 -31.11 -6.00 -6.04
N TRP A 66 -31.97 -6.91 -5.60
CA TRP A 66 -32.74 -6.77 -4.35
C TRP A 66 -31.89 -6.81 -3.07
N LYS A 67 -30.65 -7.33 -3.13
CA LYS A 67 -29.73 -7.41 -1.99
C LYS A 67 -29.17 -6.05 -1.56
N ASN A 68 -29.02 -5.10 -2.50
CA ASN A 68 -28.49 -3.76 -2.21
C ASN A 68 -29.52 -2.83 -1.56
N ALA A 69 -30.82 -2.97 -1.86
CA ALA A 69 -31.87 -2.15 -1.23
C ALA A 69 -31.99 -2.44 0.29
N ASN A 70 -31.86 -3.71 0.69
CA ASN A 70 -31.82 -4.09 2.11
C ASN A 70 -30.55 -3.59 2.80
N ASN A 71 -29.39 -3.67 2.14
CA ASN A 71 -28.13 -3.15 2.70
C ASN A 71 -28.21 -1.63 2.91
N ILE A 72 -28.74 -0.86 1.96
CA ILE A 72 -28.75 0.61 2.07
C ILE A 72 -29.76 1.09 3.11
N LEU A 73 -30.97 0.53 3.15
CA LEU A 73 -31.93 0.85 4.23
C LEU A 73 -31.41 0.41 5.61
N SER A 74 -30.63 -0.69 5.68
CA SER A 74 -29.89 -1.07 6.90
C SER A 74 -28.72 -0.15 7.23
N THR A 75 -28.08 0.46 6.21
CA THR A 75 -26.98 1.43 6.35
C THR A 75 -27.51 2.75 6.91
N TRP A 76 -28.72 3.15 6.54
CA TRP A 76 -29.34 4.40 6.98
C TRP A 76 -30.08 4.26 8.33
N GLY A 77 -30.50 3.03 8.67
CA GLY A 77 -30.84 2.67 10.05
C GLY A 77 -32.21 3.09 10.56
N TYR A 78 -33.14 3.52 9.71
CA TYR A 78 -34.47 3.99 10.10
C TYR A 78 -35.48 2.84 10.28
N TYR A 79 -35.28 1.98 11.29
CA TYR A 79 -36.24 0.90 11.64
C TYR A 79 -36.77 0.98 13.06
N ASN A 80 -36.24 1.91 13.86
CA ASN A 80 -36.58 2.03 15.27
C ASN A 80 -36.96 3.48 15.57
N LYS A 81 -38.13 3.64 16.19
CA LYS A 81 -38.63 4.89 16.76
C LYS A 81 -37.58 5.61 17.61
N ASP A 82 -36.83 4.88 18.43
CA ASP A 82 -35.76 5.45 19.28
C ASP A 82 -34.58 6.00 18.46
N LYS A 83 -34.33 5.42 17.28
CA LYS A 83 -33.23 5.86 16.39
C LYS A 83 -33.63 7.07 15.56
N ILE A 84 -34.89 7.17 15.15
CA ILE A 84 -35.45 8.39 14.54
C ILE A 84 -35.33 9.55 15.54
N PHE A 85 -35.79 9.37 16.77
CA PHE A 85 -35.67 10.42 17.79
C PHE A 85 -34.22 10.72 18.15
N LYS A 86 -33.36 9.71 18.26
CA LYS A 86 -31.93 9.91 18.51
C LYS A 86 -31.26 10.68 17.37
N GLN A 87 -31.52 10.38 16.11
CA GLN A 87 -30.91 11.10 14.97
C GLN A 87 -31.44 12.53 14.87
N THR A 88 -32.74 12.77 15.05
CA THR A 88 -33.31 14.13 15.14
C THR A 88 -32.68 14.92 16.29
N LYS A 89 -32.44 14.27 17.43
CA LYS A 89 -31.79 14.86 18.61
C LYS A 89 -30.28 15.05 18.41
N ASP A 90 -29.55 14.12 17.80
CA ASP A 90 -28.10 14.16 17.58
C ASP A 90 -27.71 15.25 16.56
N VAL A 91 -28.52 15.44 15.51
CA VAL A 91 -28.39 16.55 14.55
C VAL A 91 -28.51 17.90 15.28
N PHE A 92 -29.41 18.00 16.25
CA PHE A 92 -29.69 19.25 16.96
C PHE A 92 -28.75 19.51 18.17
N GLU A 93 -28.42 18.49 18.95
CA GLU A 93 -27.70 18.63 20.22
C GLU A 93 -26.19 18.36 20.12
N PHE A 94 -25.70 17.55 19.17
CA PHE A 94 -24.34 17.01 19.22
C PHE A 94 -23.43 17.45 18.06
N VAL A 95 -23.96 17.48 16.84
CA VAL A 95 -23.19 17.88 15.65
C VAL A 95 -22.97 19.40 15.64
N TRP A 96 -23.99 20.16 16.06
CA TRP A 96 -24.00 21.62 15.97
C TRP A 96 -23.06 22.33 16.95
N PRO A 97 -23.05 22.02 18.27
CA PRO A 97 -22.19 22.74 19.22
C PRO A 97 -20.71 22.33 19.14
N LYS A 98 -20.39 21.21 18.49
CA LYS A 98 -19.01 20.70 18.33
C LYS A 98 -18.34 21.35 17.12
N ILE A 99 -18.97 21.31 15.95
CA ILE A 99 -18.48 21.98 14.74
C ILE A 99 -18.36 23.50 14.99
N TYR A 100 -19.32 24.09 15.70
CA TYR A 100 -19.26 25.50 16.12
C TYR A 100 -18.10 25.79 17.08
N ARG A 101 -17.90 25.00 18.14
CA ARG A 101 -16.76 25.21 19.08
C ARG A 101 -15.42 25.12 18.37
N ASP A 102 -15.27 24.13 17.51
CA ASP A 102 -14.00 23.85 16.85
C ASP A 102 -13.71 24.90 15.76
N THR A 103 -14.74 25.43 15.08
CA THR A 103 -14.59 26.48 14.06
C THR A 103 -14.43 27.88 14.65
N VAL A 104 -15.20 28.24 15.69
CA VAL A 104 -15.11 29.55 16.35
C VAL A 104 -13.80 29.70 17.11
N LYS A 105 -13.31 28.65 17.79
CA LYS A 105 -11.99 28.66 18.43
C LYS A 105 -10.87 28.92 17.40
N LEU A 106 -10.96 28.32 16.22
CA LEU A 106 -10.01 28.52 15.12
C LEU A 106 -10.06 29.93 14.51
N LEU A 107 -11.22 30.60 14.53
CA LEU A 107 -11.40 31.96 14.01
C LEU A 107 -11.01 33.03 15.05
N ASP A 108 -11.36 32.83 16.33
CA ASP A 108 -10.98 33.73 17.43
C ASP A 108 -9.47 33.73 17.68
N ASP A 109 -8.81 32.56 17.56
CA ASP A 109 -7.35 32.45 17.70
C ASP A 109 -6.58 33.17 16.57
N ASN A 110 -7.25 33.56 15.48
CA ASN A 110 -6.64 34.10 14.26
C ASN A 110 -7.19 35.47 13.79
N HIS A 111 -8.12 36.09 14.51
CA HIS A 111 -8.60 37.43 14.17
C HIS A 111 -7.49 38.48 14.32
N GLY A 112 -7.08 39.10 13.20
CA GLY A 112 -6.16 40.26 13.17
C GLY A 112 -4.74 39.99 12.67
N LYS A 113 -4.42 38.78 12.20
CA LYS A 113 -3.15 38.49 11.51
C LYS A 113 -3.38 38.45 10.00
N GLU A 114 -2.57 39.18 9.23
CA GLU A 114 -2.47 38.98 7.77
C GLU A 114 -2.18 37.50 7.47
N PRO A 115 -2.65 36.95 6.33
CA PRO A 115 -2.57 35.53 6.04
C PRO A 115 -1.11 35.11 5.80
N ALA A 116 -0.41 34.77 6.87
CA ALA A 116 0.90 34.16 6.86
C ALA A 116 0.87 32.87 7.68
N LEU A 117 1.17 31.76 7.00
CA LEU A 117 1.74 30.51 7.50
C LEU A 117 1.02 29.82 8.67
N ILE A 118 0.21 28.81 8.33
CA ILE A 118 -0.10 27.70 9.24
C ILE A 118 1.15 26.80 9.27
N SER A 119 1.89 26.83 10.37
CA SER A 119 3.05 25.96 10.57
C SER A 119 2.66 24.57 11.08
N LYS A 120 3.42 23.59 10.56
CA LYS A 120 3.62 22.14 10.82
C LYS A 120 3.07 21.38 12.06
N GLU A 121 2.41 21.95 13.06
CA GLU A 121 2.21 21.23 14.34
C GLU A 121 0.82 20.62 14.62
N ASN A 122 -0.23 20.91 13.86
CA ASN A 122 -1.55 20.32 14.11
C ASN A 122 -1.87 19.19 13.12
N LYS A 123 -1.64 17.93 13.52
CA LYS A 123 -2.11 16.73 12.81
C LYS A 123 -3.63 16.61 12.91
N LEU A 124 -4.35 17.17 11.94
CA LEU A 124 -5.75 16.81 11.67
C LEU A 124 -5.79 15.55 10.80
N SER A 125 -6.81 14.71 11.00
CA SER A 125 -7.04 13.53 10.18
C SER A 125 -7.38 13.95 8.74
N THR A 126 -6.92 13.20 7.74
CA THR A 126 -7.04 13.53 6.31
C THR A 126 -8.48 13.61 5.78
N ASN A 127 -9.49 13.32 6.60
CA ASN A 127 -10.90 13.40 6.22
C ASN A 127 -11.56 14.74 6.59
N ASP A 128 -10.92 15.59 7.40
CA ASP A 128 -11.54 16.81 7.95
C ASP A 128 -11.05 18.12 7.27
N THR A 129 -10.06 18.04 6.38
CA THR A 129 -9.43 19.23 5.77
C THR A 129 -10.26 19.87 4.66
N GLY A 130 -11.28 19.21 4.12
CA GLY A 130 -12.15 19.78 3.08
C GLY A 130 -13.10 20.88 3.54
N TYR A 131 -13.31 21.05 4.86
CA TYR A 131 -14.36 21.90 5.39
C TYR A 131 -13.91 23.32 5.79
N LEU A 132 -12.61 23.57 5.91
CA LEU A 132 -12.10 24.81 6.54
C LEU A 132 -11.74 25.94 5.55
N PHE A 133 -11.82 25.72 4.24
CA PHE A 133 -11.13 26.60 3.27
C PHE A 133 -11.98 27.65 2.54
N TYR A 134 -13.23 27.89 2.93
CA TYR A 134 -14.07 28.88 2.24
C TYR A 134 -14.87 29.79 3.18
N ILE A 135 -14.17 30.53 4.04
CA ILE A 135 -14.79 31.63 4.77
C ILE A 135 -13.87 32.87 4.66
N ASN A 136 -14.17 33.71 3.67
CA ASN A 136 -13.70 35.10 3.66
C ASN A 136 -14.69 35.94 4.51
N ASP A 137 -14.24 37.04 5.10
CA ASP A 137 -14.80 37.77 6.27
C ASP A 137 -16.29 38.20 6.21
N LYS A 138 -16.97 38.07 5.05
CA LYS A 138 -18.44 38.25 4.91
C LYS A 138 -19.24 36.96 4.84
N ARG A 139 -18.59 35.79 4.79
CA ARG A 139 -19.20 34.45 4.59
C ARG A 139 -19.30 33.60 5.85
N SER A 140 -18.80 34.07 6.98
CA SER A 140 -18.90 33.37 8.26
C SER A 140 -20.34 33.29 8.76
N THR A 141 -21.11 34.38 8.59
CA THR A 141 -22.55 34.42 8.86
C THR A 141 -23.36 33.55 7.88
N TYR A 142 -22.99 33.51 6.60
CA TYR A 142 -23.68 32.67 5.60
C TYR A 142 -23.49 31.16 5.82
N GLY A 143 -22.32 30.72 6.29
CA GLY A 143 -22.07 29.32 6.62
C GLY A 143 -22.98 28.82 7.76
N GLN A 144 -23.14 29.62 8.81
CA GLN A 144 -23.96 29.27 9.97
C GLN A 144 -25.43 29.08 9.59
N HIS A 145 -26.04 30.06 8.92
CA HIS A 145 -27.43 29.96 8.51
C HIS A 145 -27.62 28.88 7.43
N GLY A 146 -26.64 28.66 6.56
CA GLY A 146 -26.70 27.59 5.57
C GLY A 146 -26.82 26.19 6.17
N PHE A 147 -25.92 25.83 7.09
CA PHE A 147 -25.98 24.52 7.74
C PHE A 147 -27.19 24.37 8.67
N GLU A 148 -27.66 25.46 9.27
CA GLU A 148 -28.86 25.48 10.10
C GLU A 148 -30.13 25.21 9.25
N ALA A 149 -30.27 25.88 8.11
CA ALA A 149 -31.33 25.62 7.14
C ALA A 149 -31.30 24.15 6.67
N TYR A 150 -30.10 23.63 6.39
CA TYR A 150 -29.90 22.22 6.01
C TYR A 150 -30.36 21.24 7.09
N GLY A 151 -29.90 21.43 8.33
CA GLY A 151 -30.25 20.57 9.45
C GLY A 151 -31.74 20.61 9.80
N ILE A 152 -32.35 21.80 9.78
CA ILE A 152 -33.81 21.95 9.98
C ILE A 152 -34.58 21.19 8.89
N SER A 153 -34.20 21.37 7.63
CA SER A 153 -34.90 20.73 6.51
C SER A 153 -34.77 19.20 6.55
N GLU A 154 -33.59 18.68 6.87
CA GLU A 154 -33.35 17.23 7.01
C GLU A 154 -34.16 16.63 8.19
N ALA A 155 -34.17 17.30 9.35
CA ALA A 155 -34.94 16.86 10.51
C ALA A 155 -36.45 16.83 10.24
N LEU A 156 -36.98 17.86 9.57
CA LEU A 156 -38.40 17.91 9.18
C LEU A 156 -38.76 16.81 8.17
N LEU A 157 -37.85 16.48 7.25
CA LEU A 157 -38.04 15.36 6.30
C LEU A 157 -38.11 14.01 7.03
N ILE A 158 -37.19 13.77 7.97
CA ILE A 158 -37.16 12.54 8.77
C ILE A 158 -38.45 12.37 9.58
N LEU A 159 -38.91 13.42 10.25
CA LEU A 159 -40.17 13.40 11.01
C LEU A 159 -41.36 13.09 10.11
N ARG A 160 -41.41 13.70 8.93
CA ARG A 160 -42.47 13.48 7.96
C ARG A 160 -42.49 12.04 7.43
N LEU A 161 -41.32 11.47 7.12
CA LEU A 161 -41.19 10.08 6.70
C LEU A 161 -41.59 9.12 7.83
N GLY A 162 -41.20 9.42 9.07
CA GLY A 162 -41.63 8.67 10.26
C GLY A 162 -43.15 8.64 10.41
N TYR A 163 -43.81 9.79 10.24
CA TYR A 163 -45.27 9.91 10.32
C TYR A 163 -45.97 9.16 9.17
N GLY A 164 -45.55 9.38 7.92
CA GLY A 164 -46.15 8.74 6.75
C GLY A 164 -46.01 7.20 6.76
N THR A 165 -44.98 6.67 7.42
CA THR A 165 -44.78 5.23 7.60
C THR A 165 -45.48 4.64 8.82
N GLY A 166 -46.12 5.48 9.65
CA GLY A 166 -46.76 5.09 10.90
C GLY A 166 -45.79 4.71 12.02
N LEU A 167 -44.52 5.12 11.91
CA LEU A 167 -43.48 4.87 12.93
C LEU A 167 -43.56 5.83 14.11
N ILE A 168 -44.08 7.04 13.90
CA ILE A 168 -44.42 8.01 14.93
C ILE A 168 -45.88 8.44 14.79
N THR A 169 -46.51 8.81 15.90
CA THR A 169 -47.89 9.31 15.89
C THR A 169 -47.94 10.75 15.35
N HIS A 170 -49.15 11.25 15.05
CA HIS A 170 -49.33 12.65 14.67
C HIS A 170 -48.88 13.59 15.79
N GLU A 171 -49.28 13.32 17.04
CA GLU A 171 -48.87 14.09 18.23
C GLU A 171 -47.36 14.13 18.41
N GLU A 172 -46.67 13.01 18.16
CA GLU A 172 -45.21 12.96 18.22
C GLU A 172 -44.57 13.78 17.10
N MET A 173 -45.07 13.67 15.87
CA MET A 173 -44.61 14.50 14.76
C MET A 173 -44.80 15.99 15.08
N GLU A 174 -45.97 16.39 15.60
CA GLU A 174 -46.25 17.77 15.99
C GLU A 174 -45.30 18.25 17.10
N GLN A 175 -45.08 17.43 18.13
CA GLN A 175 -44.21 17.76 19.26
C GLN A 175 -42.78 18.13 18.81
N TYR A 176 -42.21 17.42 17.83
CA TYR A 176 -40.84 17.65 17.36
C TYR A 176 -40.75 18.61 16.16
N ALA A 177 -41.76 18.64 15.29
CA ALA A 177 -41.73 19.50 14.10
C ALA A 177 -42.04 20.96 14.44
N LYS A 178 -42.93 21.22 15.41
CA LYS A 178 -43.35 22.58 15.79
C LYS A 178 -42.18 23.50 16.17
N PRO A 179 -41.22 23.13 17.05
CA PRO A 179 -40.09 23.99 17.36
C PRO A 179 -39.15 24.22 16.17
N LEU A 180 -38.95 23.21 15.30
CA LEU A 180 -38.12 23.34 14.09
C LEU A 180 -38.75 24.28 13.06
N VAL A 181 -40.06 24.16 12.85
CA VAL A 181 -40.83 25.07 11.99
C VAL A 181 -40.81 26.48 12.56
N GLN A 182 -41.08 26.66 13.85
CA GLN A 182 -41.05 27.98 14.49
C GLN A 182 -39.68 28.65 14.35
N LYS A 183 -38.61 27.89 14.52
CA LYS A 183 -37.23 28.36 14.33
C LYS A 183 -36.95 28.78 12.89
N ALA A 184 -37.34 27.96 11.91
CA ALA A 184 -37.22 28.33 10.49
C ALA A 184 -38.02 29.60 10.14
N LEU A 185 -39.22 29.75 10.71
CA LEU A 185 -40.05 30.94 10.46
C LEU A 185 -39.52 32.18 11.17
N SER A 186 -38.83 32.04 12.31
CA SER A 186 -38.24 33.16 13.07
C SER A 186 -36.84 33.57 12.61
N ASP A 187 -36.11 32.66 11.96
CA ASP A 187 -34.69 32.91 11.63
C ASP A 187 -34.53 33.39 10.18
N TYR A 188 -35.52 33.15 9.32
CA TYR A 188 -35.49 33.49 7.90
C TYR A 188 -36.62 34.45 7.55
N THR A 189 -36.37 35.34 6.60
CA THR A 189 -37.32 36.40 6.22
C THR A 189 -38.35 35.94 5.19
N SER A 190 -38.06 34.87 4.46
CA SER A 190 -38.93 34.28 3.45
C SER A 190 -38.53 32.83 3.16
N LEU A 191 -39.37 32.13 2.41
CA LEU A 191 -39.06 30.78 1.93
C LEU A 191 -37.85 30.78 0.97
N GLU A 192 -37.67 31.85 0.19
CA GLU A 192 -36.54 32.02 -0.73
C GLU A 192 -35.22 32.21 0.04
N ASP A 193 -35.25 32.98 1.13
CA ASP A 193 -34.12 33.20 2.02
C ASP A 193 -33.67 31.90 2.71
N PHE A 194 -34.62 31.11 3.23
CA PHE A 194 -34.34 29.76 3.76
C PHE A 194 -33.74 28.85 2.68
N ALA A 195 -34.25 28.92 1.45
CA ALA A 195 -33.78 28.10 0.34
C ALA A 195 -32.38 28.48 -0.13
N GLY A 196 -32.08 29.77 -0.24
CA GLY A 196 -30.76 30.26 -0.64
C GLY A 196 -29.68 29.78 0.31
N HIS A 197 -29.94 29.87 1.62
CA HIS A 197 -29.05 29.33 2.66
C HIS A 197 -28.90 27.81 2.57
N PHE A 198 -30.00 27.07 2.42
CA PHE A 198 -29.98 25.62 2.23
C PHE A 198 -29.14 25.20 1.02
N ILE A 199 -29.33 25.86 -0.13
CA ILE A 199 -28.63 25.57 -1.38
C ILE A 199 -27.16 25.94 -1.26
N GLY A 200 -26.83 27.10 -0.69
CA GLY A 200 -25.46 27.55 -0.46
C GLY A 200 -24.64 26.54 0.36
N ALA A 201 -25.23 25.99 1.43
CA ALA A 201 -24.57 24.95 2.23
C ALA A 201 -24.32 23.63 1.48
N LYS A 202 -25.12 23.33 0.44
CA LYS A 202 -25.02 22.09 -0.34
C LYS A 202 -24.14 22.24 -1.58
N VAL A 203 -24.18 23.37 -2.27
CA VAL A 203 -23.37 23.60 -3.49
C VAL A 203 -21.88 23.58 -3.14
N ILE A 204 -21.49 24.09 -1.97
CA ILE A 204 -20.10 24.11 -1.49
C ILE A 204 -19.49 22.68 -1.41
N PRO A 205 -20.15 21.67 -0.83
CA PRO A 205 -19.68 20.27 -0.87
C PRO A 205 -19.81 19.56 -2.23
N THR A 206 -20.84 19.88 -3.02
CA THR A 206 -21.22 19.03 -4.18
C THR A 206 -20.33 19.28 -5.42
N ILE A 207 -19.70 20.46 -5.51
CA ILE A 207 -18.71 20.79 -6.57
C ILE A 207 -17.52 19.81 -6.58
N ASN A 208 -17.21 19.15 -5.44
CA ASN A 208 -16.14 18.16 -5.36
C ASN A 208 -16.50 16.78 -5.97
N ASN A 209 -17.77 16.48 -6.24
CA ASN A 209 -18.20 15.12 -6.62
C ASN A 209 -18.94 15.03 -7.97
N TYR A 210 -19.45 16.13 -8.53
CA TYR A 210 -20.15 16.09 -9.81
C TYR A 210 -19.25 16.48 -10.98
N LYS A 211 -19.25 15.64 -12.02
CA LYS A 211 -18.80 16.05 -13.35
C LYS A 211 -19.62 17.28 -13.78
N TYR A 212 -18.92 18.37 -14.05
CA TYR A 212 -19.44 19.67 -14.47
C TYR A 212 -20.06 19.62 -15.88
N ASN A 213 -21.09 18.80 -16.08
CA ASN A 213 -21.69 18.51 -17.39
C ASN A 213 -23.16 18.95 -17.51
N LYS A 214 -23.71 19.64 -16.50
CA LYS A 214 -25.03 20.30 -16.59
C LYS A 214 -24.87 21.79 -16.40
N ASN A 215 -25.62 22.57 -17.18
CA ASN A 215 -25.74 24.02 -17.02
C ASN A 215 -26.30 24.29 -15.63
N VAL A 216 -25.49 24.92 -14.79
CA VAL A 216 -25.90 25.35 -13.44
C VAL A 216 -27.11 26.29 -13.53
N ASP A 217 -27.20 27.08 -14.61
CA ASP A 217 -28.33 27.95 -14.91
C ASP A 217 -29.67 27.19 -15.03
N ASP A 218 -29.67 25.98 -15.64
CA ASP A 218 -30.87 25.16 -15.78
C ASP A 218 -31.33 24.62 -14.41
N GLU A 219 -30.41 24.30 -13.52
CA GLU A 219 -30.72 23.82 -12.17
C GLU A 219 -31.27 24.95 -11.29
N VAL A 220 -30.69 26.15 -11.38
CA VAL A 220 -31.19 27.35 -10.69
C VAL A 220 -32.61 27.70 -11.15
N GLU A 221 -32.85 27.77 -12.46
CA GLU A 221 -34.20 28.04 -13.00
C GLU A 221 -35.21 26.99 -12.51
N THR A 222 -34.80 25.74 -12.49
CA THR A 222 -35.61 24.63 -12.03
C THR A 222 -35.96 24.74 -10.53
N TRP A 223 -34.99 25.08 -9.68
CA TRP A 223 -35.23 25.29 -8.24
C TRP A 223 -36.14 26.49 -8.00
N THR A 224 -35.91 27.62 -8.68
CA THR A 224 -36.74 28.82 -8.60
C THR A 224 -38.19 28.51 -9.00
N ASN A 225 -38.40 27.73 -10.06
CA ASN A 225 -39.74 27.29 -10.49
C ASN A 225 -40.43 26.40 -9.46
N ALA A 226 -39.69 25.55 -8.73
CA ALA A 226 -40.23 24.75 -7.65
C ALA A 226 -40.70 25.61 -6.46
N ILE A 227 -39.94 26.65 -6.08
CA ILE A 227 -40.35 27.60 -5.02
C ILE A 227 -41.65 28.30 -5.40
N ASN A 228 -41.69 28.82 -6.63
CA ASN A 228 -42.84 29.58 -7.12
C ASN A 228 -44.11 28.74 -7.24
N SER A 229 -43.99 27.41 -7.25
CA SER A 229 -45.14 26.49 -7.26
C SER A 229 -45.77 26.25 -5.88
N ILE A 230 -45.07 26.62 -4.80
CA ILE A 230 -45.56 26.51 -3.42
C ILE A 230 -46.32 27.82 -3.09
N PRO A 231 -47.48 27.78 -2.43
CA PRO A 231 -48.20 28.97 -1.96
C PRO A 231 -47.44 29.69 -0.82
N ALA A 232 -46.22 30.17 -1.08
CA ALA A 232 -45.33 30.75 -0.08
C ALA A 232 -45.94 31.97 0.63
N TYR A 233 -46.88 32.66 -0.03
CA TYR A 233 -47.65 33.77 0.55
C TYR A 233 -48.56 33.35 1.73
N GLU A 234 -48.81 32.04 1.92
CA GLU A 234 -49.58 31.52 3.05
C GLU A 234 -48.69 31.17 4.26
N ILE A 235 -47.37 31.30 4.12
CA ILE A 235 -46.39 30.99 5.17
C ILE A 235 -45.86 32.29 5.73
N ASN A 236 -46.24 32.57 6.98
CA ASN A 236 -45.82 33.78 7.68
C ASN A 236 -44.44 33.56 8.31
N PHE A 237 -43.38 33.84 7.54
CA PHE A 237 -42.06 34.06 8.10
C PHE A 237 -42.08 35.36 8.91
N THR A 238 -41.68 35.26 10.17
CA THR A 238 -41.61 36.40 11.10
C THR A 238 -40.18 36.89 11.29
N GLY A 239 -39.23 36.27 10.58
CA GLY A 239 -37.85 36.39 10.92
C GLY A 239 -37.27 37.79 10.80
N ASN A 240 -36.48 38.13 11.79
CA ASN A 240 -35.52 39.22 11.73
C ASN A 240 -34.15 38.56 11.53
N THR A 241 -33.76 38.24 10.30
CA THR A 241 -32.33 38.09 10.03
C THR A 241 -31.73 39.42 10.50
N ALA A 242 -30.97 39.40 11.61
CA ALA A 242 -30.54 40.61 12.29
C ALA A 242 -29.68 41.51 11.38
N ASP A 243 -29.24 40.95 10.26
CA ASP A 243 -28.67 41.65 9.13
C ASP A 243 -29.58 41.52 7.89
N LYS A 244 -30.35 42.57 7.57
CA LYS A 244 -31.15 42.64 6.32
C LYS A 244 -30.27 42.58 5.06
N THR A 245 -28.94 42.68 5.20
CA THR A 245 -27.99 42.50 4.09
C THR A 245 -27.61 41.04 3.87
N ALA A 246 -28.06 40.11 4.73
CA ALA A 246 -27.77 38.68 4.64
C ALA A 246 -28.88 37.84 3.98
N VAL A 247 -29.87 38.46 3.33
CA VAL A 247 -30.88 37.70 2.56
C VAL A 247 -30.18 37.04 1.38
N MET A 248 -30.15 35.71 1.37
CA MET A 248 -29.48 34.94 0.33
C MET A 248 -30.50 34.54 -0.74
N LYS A 249 -30.42 35.14 -1.93
CA LYS A 249 -31.18 34.64 -3.07
C LYS A 249 -30.52 33.38 -3.61
N ILE A 250 -31.30 32.54 -4.28
CA ILE A 250 -30.76 31.31 -4.91
C ILE A 250 -29.66 31.66 -5.92
N GLU A 251 -29.83 32.75 -6.66
CA GLU A 251 -28.86 33.24 -7.65
C GLU A 251 -27.51 33.60 -7.00
N ASP A 252 -27.53 34.13 -5.77
CA ASP A 252 -26.33 34.48 -5.01
C ASP A 252 -25.63 33.26 -4.39
N ALA A 253 -26.32 32.11 -4.35
CA ALA A 253 -25.79 30.85 -3.82
C ALA A 253 -24.88 30.09 -4.80
N VAL A 254 -24.86 30.51 -6.08
CA VAL A 254 -24.09 29.85 -7.14
C VAL A 254 -22.74 30.53 -7.36
N TYR A 255 -21.66 29.75 -7.23
CA TYR A 255 -20.28 30.24 -7.22
C TYR A 255 -19.81 30.84 -8.57
N VAL A 256 -19.26 32.06 -8.52
CA VAL A 256 -18.44 32.65 -9.60
C VAL A 256 -16.95 32.55 -9.23
N PRO A 257 -16.10 31.85 -10.02
CA PRO A 257 -14.69 31.66 -9.69
C PRO A 257 -13.89 32.96 -9.60
N SER A 258 -13.05 33.08 -8.57
CA SER A 258 -12.05 34.16 -8.46
C SER A 258 -10.86 33.91 -9.42
N GLU A 259 -10.08 34.95 -9.75
CA GLU A 259 -8.89 34.80 -10.61
C GLU A 259 -7.89 33.75 -10.09
N TYR A 260 -7.79 33.55 -8.78
CA TYR A 260 -6.93 32.52 -8.17
C TYR A 260 -7.42 31.09 -8.41
N SER A 261 -8.73 30.91 -8.60
CA SER A 261 -9.35 29.61 -8.90
C SER A 261 -9.45 29.31 -10.40
N LYS A 262 -9.06 30.26 -11.27
CA LYS A 262 -9.19 30.09 -12.72
C LYS A 262 -8.22 29.04 -13.29
N PRO A 263 -6.92 29.02 -12.95
CA PRO A 263 -6.03 27.92 -13.35
C PRO A 263 -6.48 26.57 -12.77
N PHE A 264 -7.03 26.58 -11.56
CA PHE A 264 -7.60 25.42 -10.87
C PHE A 264 -8.82 24.83 -11.61
N MET A 265 -9.74 25.69 -12.06
CA MET A 265 -10.91 25.28 -12.85
C MET A 265 -10.53 24.85 -14.28
N GLU A 266 -9.45 25.40 -14.84
CA GLU A 266 -8.88 24.93 -16.11
C GLU A 266 -8.25 23.54 -15.98
N ALA A 267 -7.52 23.26 -14.88
CA ALA A 267 -7.01 21.92 -14.58
C ALA A 267 -8.13 20.88 -14.45
N ILE A 268 -9.21 21.21 -13.73
CA ILE A 268 -10.37 20.32 -13.55
C ILE A 268 -11.15 20.11 -14.87
N LYS A 269 -11.27 21.14 -15.72
CA LYS A 269 -11.86 20.98 -17.06
C LYS A 269 -11.04 20.02 -17.94
N ILE A 270 -9.72 19.99 -17.78
CA ILE A 270 -8.83 19.10 -18.54
C ILE A 270 -9.00 17.63 -18.11
N THR A 271 -9.26 17.35 -16.82
CA THR A 271 -9.38 15.96 -16.31
C THR A 271 -10.69 15.26 -16.68
N GLY A 272 -11.75 16.00 -17.03
CA GLY A 272 -13.05 15.44 -17.44
C GLY A 272 -13.10 14.81 -18.84
N GLY A 273 -12.10 15.08 -19.69
CA GLY A 273 -12.15 14.81 -21.14
C GLY A 273 -11.14 13.81 -21.70
N GLY A 274 -10.41 13.06 -20.87
CA GLY A 274 -9.41 12.09 -21.37
C GLY A 274 -8.07 12.69 -21.79
N TYR A 275 -7.73 13.90 -21.31
CA TYR A 275 -6.45 14.55 -21.59
C TYR A 275 -5.61 14.68 -20.30
N GLY A 276 -5.35 13.56 -19.65
CA GLY A 276 -4.73 13.50 -18.31
C GLY A 276 -3.39 14.24 -18.19
N LEU A 277 -2.60 14.36 -19.25
CA LEU A 277 -1.22 14.85 -19.14
C LEU A 277 -1.05 16.36 -19.18
N LYS A 278 -1.91 17.12 -19.87
CA LYS A 278 -1.94 18.59 -19.71
C LYS A 278 -2.30 19.00 -18.28
N GLY A 279 -3.09 18.15 -17.60
CA GLY A 279 -3.37 18.28 -16.19
C GLY A 279 -2.11 18.11 -15.34
N ILE A 280 -1.27 17.11 -15.63
CA ILE A 280 0.00 16.87 -14.92
C ILE A 280 0.92 18.11 -15.01
N THR A 281 1.14 18.66 -16.21
CA THR A 281 2.00 19.84 -16.38
C THR A 281 1.48 21.02 -15.60
N LEU A 282 0.18 21.31 -15.70
CA LEU A 282 -0.42 22.43 -14.99
C LEU A 282 -0.34 22.23 -13.47
N ILE A 283 -0.52 21.00 -12.99
CA ILE A 283 -0.35 20.64 -11.57
C ILE A 283 1.10 20.83 -11.14
N ASN A 284 2.08 20.41 -11.93
CA ASN A 284 3.51 20.60 -11.65
C ASN A 284 3.92 22.07 -11.67
N GLU A 285 3.48 22.84 -12.66
CA GLU A 285 3.70 24.29 -12.72
C GLU A 285 3.09 25.01 -11.52
N CYS A 286 1.86 24.65 -11.16
CA CYS A 286 1.20 25.20 -9.98
C CYS A 286 1.93 24.79 -8.70
N ARG A 287 2.36 23.53 -8.56
CA ARG A 287 3.15 23.05 -7.43
C ARG A 287 4.46 23.83 -7.30
N LYS A 288 5.19 24.03 -8.40
CA LYS A 288 6.42 24.83 -8.44
C LYS A 288 6.18 26.29 -8.09
N LYS A 289 5.07 26.87 -8.55
CA LYS A 289 4.72 28.28 -8.33
C LYS A 289 4.20 28.57 -6.92
N TYR A 290 3.44 27.65 -6.33
CA TYR A 290 2.68 27.88 -5.10
C TYR A 290 3.22 27.13 -3.88
N GLY A 291 4.09 26.13 -4.06
CA GLY A 291 4.77 25.43 -2.96
C GLY A 291 3.87 24.58 -2.05
N ASP A 292 2.57 24.45 -2.35
CA ASP A 292 1.62 23.68 -1.54
C ASP A 292 1.47 22.24 -2.06
N PHE A 293 2.39 21.39 -1.61
CA PHE A 293 2.48 20.00 -2.04
C PHE A 293 1.21 19.18 -1.76
N GLY A 294 0.50 19.45 -0.65
CA GLY A 294 -0.64 18.63 -0.22
C GLY A 294 -1.87 18.76 -1.14
N ILE A 295 -2.15 19.98 -1.63
CA ILE A 295 -3.27 20.23 -2.54
C ILE A 295 -3.04 19.49 -3.87
N PHE A 296 -1.85 19.66 -4.45
CA PHE A 296 -1.52 19.12 -5.77
C PHE A 296 -1.37 17.59 -5.81
N ASP A 297 -0.90 16.98 -4.71
CA ASP A 297 -0.76 15.52 -4.60
C ASP A 297 -2.12 14.79 -4.65
N SER A 298 -3.17 15.40 -4.14
CA SER A 298 -4.53 14.84 -4.25
C SER A 298 -5.02 14.78 -5.71
N PHE A 299 -4.59 15.72 -6.56
CA PHE A 299 -5.01 15.78 -7.96
C PHE A 299 -4.42 14.68 -8.83
N TYR A 300 -3.19 14.25 -8.53
CA TYR A 300 -2.55 13.11 -9.18
C TYR A 300 -3.40 11.83 -9.11
N THR A 301 -4.17 11.67 -8.04
CA THR A 301 -5.06 10.50 -7.87
C THR A 301 -6.24 10.46 -8.84
N TYR A 302 -6.59 11.61 -9.44
CA TYR A 302 -7.67 11.74 -10.42
C TYR A 302 -7.16 11.72 -11.87
N LEU A 303 -5.85 11.81 -12.07
CA LEU A 303 -5.24 11.70 -13.39
C LEU A 303 -5.12 10.23 -13.76
N THR A 304 -5.74 9.84 -14.87
CA THR A 304 -5.49 8.54 -15.50
C THR A 304 -4.63 8.82 -16.74
N PRO A 305 -3.43 8.23 -16.86
CA PRO A 305 -2.67 8.29 -18.10
C PRO A 305 -3.52 7.75 -19.25
N VAL A 306 -3.34 8.30 -20.45
CA VAL A 306 -3.92 7.69 -21.65
C VAL A 306 -3.11 6.43 -21.94
N VAL A 307 -3.59 5.28 -21.51
CA VAL A 307 -2.91 4.01 -21.78
C VAL A 307 -3.11 3.67 -23.24
N TYR A 308 -2.06 3.22 -23.93
CA TYR A 308 -2.22 2.64 -25.25
C TYR A 308 -3.08 1.36 -25.10
N ASP A 309 -4.34 1.44 -25.51
CA ASP A 309 -5.13 0.25 -25.74
C ASP A 309 -4.67 -0.31 -27.08
N THR A 310 -4.33 -1.60 -27.13
CA THR A 310 -4.03 -2.34 -28.38
C THR A 310 -5.09 -2.19 -29.48
N LYS A 311 -6.27 -1.66 -29.15
CA LYS A 311 -7.34 -1.31 -30.09
C LYS A 311 -7.21 0.08 -30.72
N VAL A 312 -6.28 0.92 -30.28
CA VAL A 312 -6.00 2.22 -30.90
C VAL A 312 -5.36 1.97 -32.26
N SER A 313 -5.92 2.55 -33.33
CA SER A 313 -5.34 2.46 -34.66
C SER A 313 -4.07 3.32 -34.74
N GLY A 314 -2.89 2.69 -34.87
CA GLY A 314 -1.60 3.36 -35.01
C GLY A 314 -0.45 2.43 -34.62
N SER A 315 0.77 2.84 -34.91
CA SER A 315 1.94 2.23 -34.25
C SER A 315 2.08 2.78 -32.83
N PRO A 316 2.64 2.02 -31.87
CA PRO A 316 2.92 2.58 -30.54
C PRO A 316 3.81 3.82 -30.59
N GLU A 317 4.71 3.92 -31.57
CA GLU A 317 5.52 5.09 -31.86
C GLU A 317 4.65 6.30 -32.21
N ASP A 318 3.66 6.15 -33.10
CA ASP A 318 2.71 7.24 -33.42
C ASP A 318 1.93 7.71 -32.19
N PHE A 319 1.62 6.79 -31.28
CA PHE A 319 0.93 7.11 -30.04
C PHE A 319 1.83 7.88 -29.08
N PHE A 320 3.08 7.45 -28.91
CA PHE A 320 4.07 8.19 -28.13
C PHE A 320 4.29 9.59 -28.68
N GLU A 321 4.50 9.71 -30.00
CA GLU A 321 4.70 11.00 -30.67
C GLU A 321 3.56 11.98 -30.41
N LYS A 322 2.33 11.47 -30.46
CA LYS A 322 1.13 12.29 -30.33
C LYS A 322 0.82 12.65 -28.88
N GLU A 323 0.95 11.70 -27.97
CA GLU A 323 0.41 11.84 -26.60
C GLU A 323 1.50 12.17 -25.56
N TYR A 324 2.76 11.76 -25.80
CA TYR A 324 3.83 11.75 -24.79
C TYR A 324 5.14 12.46 -25.17
N ARG A 325 5.42 12.69 -26.46
CA ARG A 325 6.65 13.36 -26.94
C ARG A 325 7.00 14.63 -26.16
N TRP A 326 6.03 15.53 -26.01
CA TRP A 326 6.24 16.80 -25.33
C TRP A 326 6.62 16.63 -23.84
N LEU A 327 6.14 15.57 -23.18
CA LEU A 327 6.48 15.29 -21.79
C LEU A 327 7.92 14.83 -21.72
N TRP A 328 8.30 13.89 -22.59
CA TRP A 328 9.68 13.42 -22.70
C TRP A 328 10.68 14.55 -22.96
N GLU A 329 10.36 15.46 -23.88
CA GLU A 329 11.18 16.65 -24.17
C GLU A 329 11.26 17.66 -23.02
N SER A 330 10.31 17.62 -22.09
CA SER A 330 10.31 18.49 -20.90
C SER A 330 11.15 17.95 -19.74
N LEU A 331 11.48 16.66 -19.77
CA LEU A 331 12.33 16.01 -18.77
C LEU A 331 13.78 16.45 -18.97
N SER A 332 14.49 16.62 -17.87
CA SER A 332 15.94 16.73 -17.91
C SER A 332 16.58 15.42 -18.33
N GLU A 333 17.82 15.47 -18.81
CA GLU A 333 18.55 14.29 -19.26
C GLU A 333 18.61 13.19 -18.18
N TYR A 334 18.84 13.55 -16.91
CA TYR A 334 18.91 12.54 -15.85
C TYR A 334 17.54 11.88 -15.59
N GLU A 335 16.44 12.62 -15.72
CA GLU A 335 15.08 12.07 -15.56
C GLU A 335 14.76 11.11 -16.70
N GLN A 336 15.11 11.47 -17.94
CA GLN A 336 14.98 10.59 -19.10
C GLN A 336 15.71 9.27 -18.88
N PHE A 337 16.96 9.32 -18.42
CA PHE A 337 17.74 8.11 -18.09
C PHE A 337 17.13 7.32 -16.94
N ALA A 338 16.76 7.98 -15.83
CA ALA A 338 16.19 7.31 -14.67
C ALA A 338 14.88 6.58 -15.02
N ILE A 339 14.02 7.23 -15.80
CA ILE A 339 12.76 6.67 -16.31
C ILE A 339 13.03 5.50 -17.24
N ALA A 340 13.90 5.68 -18.23
CA ALA A 340 14.22 4.64 -19.21
C ALA A 340 14.79 3.38 -18.54
N CYS A 341 15.78 3.55 -17.65
CA CYS A 341 16.49 2.45 -16.99
C CYS A 341 15.63 1.64 -16.01
N THR A 342 14.46 2.16 -15.64
CA THR A 342 13.53 1.47 -14.71
C THR A 342 12.17 1.16 -15.32
N SER A 343 11.95 1.53 -16.57
CA SER A 343 10.69 1.40 -17.29
C SER A 343 10.11 -0.02 -17.30
N ASN A 344 10.96 -1.01 -17.54
CA ASN A 344 10.68 -2.44 -17.41
C ASN A 344 10.23 -2.84 -15.99
N VAL A 345 10.84 -2.28 -14.94
CA VAL A 345 10.43 -2.52 -13.54
C VAL A 345 9.05 -1.91 -13.30
N GLU A 346 8.81 -0.70 -13.79
CA GLU A 346 7.52 -0.01 -13.64
C GLU A 346 6.41 -0.71 -14.41
N GLU A 347 6.66 -1.15 -15.64
CA GLU A 347 5.70 -1.87 -16.48
C GLU A 347 5.23 -3.17 -15.81
N ARG A 348 6.16 -3.95 -15.26
CA ARG A 348 5.84 -5.18 -14.53
C ARG A 348 5.06 -4.94 -13.25
N ASN A 349 5.16 -3.74 -12.70
CA ASN A 349 4.35 -3.31 -11.58
C ASN A 349 3.10 -2.54 -12.02
N HIS A 350 2.80 -2.44 -13.33
CA HIS A 350 1.78 -1.60 -13.94
C HIS A 350 1.73 -0.20 -13.31
N LEU A 351 2.88 0.47 -13.33
CA LEU A 351 3.08 1.87 -12.96
C LEU A 351 3.33 2.70 -14.21
N PHE A 352 3.07 4.01 -14.14
CA PHE A 352 3.25 4.90 -15.28
C PHE A 352 4.74 5.26 -15.44
N HIS A 353 5.30 5.10 -16.64
CA HIS A 353 6.75 5.17 -16.83
C HIS A 353 7.30 6.60 -16.83
N LEU A 354 6.59 7.55 -17.46
CA LEU A 354 7.09 8.91 -17.76
C LEU A 354 6.94 9.91 -16.60
N ASP A 355 6.84 9.42 -15.37
CA ASP A 355 6.82 10.25 -14.16
C ASP A 355 7.89 9.77 -13.20
N ILE A 356 8.91 10.61 -12.96
CA ILE A 356 10.03 10.27 -12.06
C ILE A 356 9.53 9.82 -10.68
N GLY A 357 8.44 10.42 -10.18
CA GLY A 357 7.87 10.09 -8.88
C GLY A 357 6.77 9.04 -8.91
N ASN A 358 6.42 8.45 -10.06
CA ASN A 358 5.30 7.50 -10.20
C ASN A 358 4.01 7.97 -9.46
N ARG A 359 3.72 9.28 -9.48
CA ARG A 359 2.58 9.91 -8.80
C ARG A 359 1.30 9.64 -9.55
N VAL A 360 1.40 9.57 -10.88
CA VAL A 360 0.29 9.20 -11.74
C VAL A 360 0.17 7.68 -11.77
N THR A 361 -0.95 7.15 -11.28
CA THR A 361 -1.18 5.70 -11.25
C THR A 361 -2.17 5.31 -12.36
N LEU A 362 -1.90 4.21 -13.06
CA LEU A 362 -2.79 3.64 -14.10
C LEU A 362 -4.13 3.15 -13.51
N SER A 363 -4.18 2.96 -12.20
CA SER A 363 -5.39 2.63 -11.43
C SER A 363 -5.59 3.67 -10.34
N LYS A 364 -6.83 4.07 -10.00
CA LYS A 364 -7.21 5.08 -8.98
C LYS A 364 -6.71 4.84 -7.53
N LYS A 365 -5.67 4.05 -7.31
CA LYS A 365 -5.07 3.74 -6.02
C LYS A 365 -3.67 4.33 -5.95
N SER A 366 -3.58 5.52 -5.36
CA SER A 366 -2.33 6.14 -4.91
C SER A 366 -1.53 5.29 -3.91
N SER A 367 -2.03 4.13 -3.47
CA SER A 367 -1.35 3.22 -2.55
C SER A 367 -0.34 2.29 -3.22
N LYS A 368 -0.26 2.18 -4.55
CA LYS A 368 0.44 1.06 -5.19
C LYS A 368 1.97 1.05 -4.95
N CYS A 369 2.64 2.19 -5.05
CA CYS A 369 4.07 2.29 -4.74
C CYS A 369 4.35 2.01 -3.26
N LYS A 370 3.51 2.53 -2.37
CA LYS A 370 3.57 2.26 -0.93
C LYS A 370 3.33 0.77 -0.61
N ASP A 371 2.41 0.13 -1.31
CA ASP A 371 2.12 -1.30 -1.19
C ASP A 371 3.27 -2.16 -1.74
N ILE A 372 3.93 -1.73 -2.82
CA ILE A 372 5.14 -2.39 -3.36
C ILE A 372 6.28 -2.31 -2.35
N LEU A 373 6.58 -1.11 -1.86
CA LEU A 373 7.63 -0.88 -0.86
C LEU A 373 7.35 -1.71 0.40
N LYS A 374 6.13 -1.66 0.92
CA LYS A 374 5.77 -2.41 2.12
C LYS A 374 5.80 -3.92 1.92
N ASN A 375 5.14 -4.43 0.88
CA ASN A 375 4.89 -5.88 0.76
C ASN A 375 6.03 -6.63 0.07
N LYS A 376 6.76 -6.00 -0.85
CA LYS A 376 7.87 -6.64 -1.59
C LYS A 376 9.24 -6.31 -1.02
N TRP A 377 9.38 -5.15 -0.36
CA TRP A 377 10.67 -4.67 0.15
C TRP A 377 10.70 -4.50 1.67
N ASN A 378 9.58 -4.68 2.36
CA ASN A 378 9.46 -4.42 3.80
C ASN A 378 9.90 -3.00 4.17
N ILE A 379 9.58 -2.02 3.32
CA ILE A 379 9.88 -0.59 3.52
C ILE A 379 8.58 0.15 3.85
N SER A 380 8.55 0.80 4.99
CA SER A 380 7.40 1.53 5.51
C SER A 380 7.72 2.97 5.97
N SER A 381 9.00 3.36 6.00
CA SER A 381 9.48 4.70 6.36
C SER A 381 10.67 5.17 5.49
N GLU A 382 11.09 6.42 5.69
CA GLU A 382 12.29 7.00 5.08
C GLU A 382 13.56 6.25 5.50
N GLU A 383 13.69 5.94 6.80
CA GLU A 383 14.88 5.27 7.35
C GLU A 383 15.06 3.87 6.75
N GLU A 384 13.98 3.08 6.67
CA GLU A 384 14.01 1.74 6.07
C GLU A 384 14.31 1.80 4.56
N LEU A 385 13.83 2.85 3.88
CA LEU A 385 14.13 3.10 2.47
C LEU A 385 15.62 3.41 2.26
N MET A 386 16.19 4.26 3.09
CA MET A 386 17.61 4.61 3.03
C MET A 386 18.51 3.43 3.41
N GLN A 387 18.11 2.62 4.39
CA GLN A 387 18.80 1.37 4.72
C GLN A 387 18.82 0.41 3.53
N ASN A 388 17.67 0.17 2.89
CA ASN A 388 17.60 -0.69 1.70
C ASN A 388 18.42 -0.12 0.53
N PHE A 389 18.42 1.20 0.35
CA PHE A 389 19.26 1.85 -0.66
C PHE A 389 20.74 1.62 -0.39
N GLU A 390 21.20 1.77 0.86
CA GLU A 390 22.58 1.49 1.29
C GLU A 390 22.94 0.00 1.13
N GLU A 391 22.06 -0.93 1.50
CA GLU A 391 22.27 -2.38 1.29
C GLU A 391 22.43 -2.73 -0.20
N LEU A 392 21.60 -2.16 -1.07
CA LEU A 392 21.77 -2.27 -2.52
C LEU A 392 23.07 -1.60 -3.01
N THR A 393 23.50 -0.52 -2.35
CA THR A 393 24.75 0.20 -2.65
C THR A 393 25.99 -0.61 -2.34
N GLN A 394 25.96 -1.31 -1.20
CA GLN A 394 27.01 -2.25 -0.79
C GLN A 394 27.04 -3.50 -1.68
N GLY A 395 26.00 -3.68 -2.50
CA GLY A 395 26.00 -4.58 -3.63
C GLY A 395 25.93 -6.03 -3.23
N GLU A 396 25.21 -6.41 -2.17
CA GLU A 396 25.16 -7.80 -1.70
C GLU A 396 24.90 -8.81 -2.82
N GLN A 397 24.01 -8.48 -3.78
CA GLN A 397 23.74 -9.36 -4.92
C GLN A 397 24.92 -9.45 -5.92
N ALA A 398 25.57 -8.32 -6.23
CA ALA A 398 26.79 -8.31 -7.04
C ALA A 398 27.92 -9.03 -6.30
N ALA A 399 28.06 -8.82 -5.00
CA ALA A 399 29.01 -9.49 -4.14
C ALA A 399 28.79 -11.01 -4.14
N VAL A 400 27.54 -11.49 -4.10
CA VAL A 400 27.24 -12.92 -4.26
C VAL A 400 27.65 -13.41 -5.66
N TYR A 401 27.33 -12.68 -6.73
CA TYR A 401 27.76 -13.05 -8.08
C TYR A 401 29.30 -13.16 -8.17
N PHE A 402 30.04 -12.13 -7.73
CA PHE A 402 31.49 -12.13 -7.76
C PHE A 402 32.11 -13.15 -6.81
N LYS A 403 31.50 -13.41 -5.63
CA LYS A 403 31.89 -14.51 -4.74
C LYS A 403 31.83 -15.84 -5.48
N LEU A 404 30.71 -16.14 -6.14
CA LEU A 404 30.52 -17.39 -6.87
C LEU A 404 31.45 -17.48 -8.10
N LYS A 405 31.65 -16.36 -8.83
CA LYS A 405 32.63 -16.26 -9.93
C LYS A 405 34.05 -16.57 -9.44
N ASN A 406 34.45 -15.97 -8.31
CA ASN A 406 35.76 -16.22 -7.70
C ASN A 406 35.94 -17.66 -7.25
N LEU A 407 34.88 -18.33 -6.75
CA LEU A 407 34.94 -19.76 -6.42
C LEU A 407 35.15 -20.63 -7.67
N LEU A 408 34.48 -20.33 -8.77
CA LEU A 408 34.70 -21.03 -10.06
C LEU A 408 36.13 -20.85 -10.56
N LEU A 409 36.67 -19.63 -10.48
CA LEU A 409 38.06 -19.33 -10.86
C LEU A 409 39.09 -19.95 -9.92
N LYS A 410 38.78 -20.06 -8.63
CA LYS A 410 39.63 -20.71 -7.61
C LYS A 410 39.71 -22.22 -7.81
N TYR A 411 38.65 -22.85 -8.33
CA TYR A 411 38.54 -24.30 -8.50
C TYR A 411 38.17 -24.70 -9.94
N PRO A 412 39.00 -24.41 -10.94
CA PRO A 412 38.66 -24.62 -12.35
C PRO A 412 38.44 -26.09 -12.71
N GLU A 413 39.08 -27.01 -11.99
CA GLU A 413 38.99 -28.47 -12.22
C GLU A 413 37.78 -29.13 -11.55
N LEU A 414 37.05 -28.40 -10.69
CA LEU A 414 35.90 -28.94 -9.96
C LEU A 414 34.59 -28.60 -10.69
N SER A 415 33.63 -29.52 -10.63
CA SER A 415 32.25 -29.24 -11.03
C SER A 415 31.58 -28.29 -10.03
N VAL A 416 30.52 -27.59 -10.46
CA VAL A 416 29.73 -26.70 -9.59
C VAL A 416 29.27 -27.40 -8.32
N LEU A 417 28.86 -28.67 -8.45
CA LEU A 417 28.41 -29.46 -7.31
C LEU A 417 29.55 -29.76 -6.34
N GLN A 418 30.73 -30.13 -6.85
CA GLN A 418 31.91 -30.36 -6.02
C GLN A 418 32.36 -29.09 -5.29
N ILE A 419 32.28 -27.92 -5.95
CA ILE A 419 32.53 -26.63 -5.30
C ILE A 419 31.48 -26.36 -4.23
N GLY A 420 30.19 -26.57 -4.54
CA GLY A 420 29.09 -26.41 -3.60
C GLY A 420 29.24 -27.26 -2.34
N THR A 421 29.61 -28.53 -2.50
CA THR A 421 29.94 -29.44 -1.41
C THR A 421 31.16 -28.97 -0.61
N LYS A 422 32.24 -28.60 -1.29
CA LYS A 422 33.50 -28.19 -0.65
C LYS A 422 33.37 -26.90 0.15
N GLU A 423 32.62 -25.93 -0.36
CA GLU A 423 32.43 -24.61 0.25
C GLU A 423 31.13 -24.52 1.05
N ALA A 424 30.42 -25.65 1.23
CA ALA A 424 29.14 -25.77 1.92
C ALA A 424 28.12 -24.70 1.51
N LEU A 425 27.93 -24.56 0.20
CA LEU A 425 26.99 -23.60 -0.37
C LEU A 425 25.54 -24.07 -0.22
N SER A 426 24.64 -23.12 0.00
CA SER A 426 23.21 -23.37 0.00
C SER A 426 22.69 -23.84 -1.36
N VAL A 427 21.51 -24.46 -1.37
CA VAL A 427 20.77 -24.83 -2.60
C VAL A 427 20.67 -23.65 -3.57
N THR A 428 20.39 -22.46 -3.05
CA THR A 428 20.30 -21.21 -3.82
C THR A 428 21.64 -20.79 -4.41
N GLU A 429 22.72 -20.85 -3.62
CA GLU A 429 24.07 -20.49 -4.09
C GLU A 429 24.59 -21.48 -5.15
N ILE A 430 24.36 -22.78 -4.98
CA ILE A 430 24.71 -23.80 -6.00
C ILE A 430 23.97 -23.52 -7.30
N SER A 431 22.67 -23.21 -7.21
CA SER A 431 21.84 -22.88 -8.37
C SER A 431 22.35 -21.64 -9.09
N ARG A 432 22.64 -20.57 -8.35
CA ARG A 432 23.24 -19.35 -8.86
C ARG A 432 24.63 -19.58 -9.45
N MET A 433 25.42 -20.50 -8.89
CA MET A 433 26.75 -20.81 -9.42
C MET A 433 26.67 -21.48 -10.80
N TYR A 434 25.64 -22.28 -11.08
CA TYR A 434 25.40 -22.77 -12.45
C TYR A 434 25.15 -21.62 -13.43
N PHE A 435 24.34 -20.63 -13.04
CA PHE A 435 24.16 -19.43 -13.85
C PHE A 435 25.48 -18.70 -14.09
N VAL A 436 26.27 -18.49 -13.03
CA VAL A 436 27.57 -17.80 -13.15
C VAL A 436 28.48 -18.56 -14.10
N LYS A 437 28.57 -19.88 -13.96
CA LYS A 437 29.37 -20.73 -14.86
C LYS A 437 28.94 -20.58 -16.33
N ASP A 438 27.64 -20.49 -16.58
CA ASP A 438 27.09 -20.43 -17.94
C ASP A 438 27.12 -19.00 -18.53
N LYS A 439 27.26 -17.94 -17.71
CA LYS A 439 27.14 -16.53 -18.15
C LYS A 439 28.33 -15.63 -17.83
N MET A 440 29.30 -16.05 -17.01
CA MET A 440 30.36 -15.15 -16.53
C MET A 440 31.24 -14.55 -17.63
N ASP A 441 31.45 -15.28 -18.72
CA ASP A 441 32.24 -14.80 -19.86
C ASP A 441 31.46 -13.76 -20.69
N LEU A 442 30.12 -13.89 -20.76
CA LEU A 442 29.26 -12.93 -21.47
C LEU A 442 29.04 -11.66 -20.65
N LEU A 443 28.99 -11.76 -19.31
CA LEU A 443 28.74 -10.64 -18.40
C LEU A 443 29.98 -9.80 -18.09
N GLY A 444 31.18 -10.28 -18.46
CA GLY A 444 32.43 -9.55 -18.28
C GLY A 444 32.68 -9.09 -16.84
N GLU A 445 33.21 -7.87 -16.72
CA GLU A 445 33.49 -7.20 -15.44
C GLU A 445 32.26 -6.52 -14.83
N HIS A 446 31.28 -6.12 -15.65
CA HIS A 446 30.07 -5.43 -15.20
C HIS A 446 29.15 -6.33 -14.36
N GLY A 447 29.19 -7.65 -14.61
CA GLY A 447 28.39 -8.60 -13.84
C GLY A 447 26.90 -8.24 -13.88
N LEU A 448 26.35 -7.95 -12.69
CA LEU A 448 24.91 -7.69 -12.48
C LEU A 448 24.59 -6.24 -12.10
N GLU A 449 25.50 -5.28 -12.34
CA GLU A 449 25.34 -3.89 -11.88
C GLU A 449 24.09 -3.20 -12.44
N ALA A 450 23.75 -3.40 -13.74
CA ALA A 450 22.53 -2.80 -14.33
C ALA A 450 21.25 -3.17 -13.56
N TRP A 451 21.16 -4.43 -13.10
CA TRP A 451 20.04 -4.93 -12.30
C TRP A 451 19.93 -4.22 -10.95
N ILE A 452 21.06 -4.00 -10.29
CA ILE A 452 21.14 -3.31 -9.00
C ILE A 452 20.81 -1.82 -9.17
N ASP A 453 21.39 -1.19 -10.18
CA ASP A 453 21.23 0.23 -10.45
C ASP A 453 19.78 0.59 -10.81
N ALA A 454 19.13 -0.19 -11.66
CA ALA A 454 17.70 -0.03 -11.93
C ALA A 454 16.87 -0.14 -10.65
N ARG A 455 17.15 -1.14 -9.80
CA ARG A 455 16.42 -1.32 -8.53
C ARG A 455 16.62 -0.15 -7.57
N ARG A 456 17.84 0.39 -7.47
CA ARG A 456 18.15 1.56 -6.64
C ARG A 456 17.36 2.78 -7.12
N ILE A 457 17.31 3.00 -8.43
CA ILE A 457 16.48 4.08 -8.99
C ILE A 457 15.00 3.81 -8.70
N SER A 458 14.48 2.59 -8.95
CA SER A 458 13.06 2.26 -8.72
C SER A 458 12.61 2.47 -7.28
N ILE A 459 13.39 2.05 -6.27
CA ILE A 459 12.98 2.25 -4.87
C ILE A 459 12.92 3.74 -4.49
N LEU A 460 13.80 4.57 -5.05
CA LEU A 460 13.76 6.02 -4.86
C LEU A 460 12.54 6.63 -5.54
N ARG A 461 12.24 6.23 -6.79
CA ARG A 461 11.03 6.64 -7.51
C ARG A 461 9.76 6.28 -6.75
N TRP A 462 9.66 5.06 -6.22
CA TRP A 462 8.54 4.64 -5.38
C TRP A 462 8.51 5.38 -4.03
N GLY A 463 9.67 5.71 -3.47
CA GLY A 463 9.82 6.49 -2.25
C GLY A 463 9.24 7.90 -2.37
N ILE A 464 9.46 8.55 -3.51
CA ILE A 464 8.82 9.83 -3.85
C ILE A 464 7.29 9.66 -3.86
N SER A 465 6.77 8.66 -4.58
CA SER A 465 5.34 8.37 -4.68
C SER A 465 4.70 8.11 -3.31
N ALA A 466 5.40 7.38 -2.44
CA ALA A 466 4.93 7.00 -1.11
C ALA A 466 5.02 8.16 -0.09
N GLY A 467 5.65 9.28 -0.45
CA GLY A 467 5.92 10.41 0.44
C GLY A 467 6.98 10.11 1.50
N TYR A 468 7.88 9.15 1.25
CA TYR A 468 8.98 8.81 2.15
C TYR A 468 10.21 9.69 1.95
N ILE A 469 10.42 10.19 0.73
CA ILE A 469 11.51 11.12 0.41
C ILE A 469 11.01 12.21 -0.53
N THR A 470 11.72 13.35 -0.57
CA THR A 470 11.44 14.40 -1.55
C THR A 470 12.08 14.08 -2.90
N GLU A 471 11.60 14.73 -3.95
CA GLU A 471 12.13 14.59 -5.30
C GLU A 471 13.58 15.09 -5.40
N GLU A 472 13.89 16.20 -4.72
CA GLU A 472 15.24 16.75 -4.64
C GLU A 472 16.19 15.75 -3.98
N LYS A 473 15.75 15.09 -2.90
CA LYS A 473 16.58 14.09 -2.23
C LYS A 473 16.81 12.86 -3.09
N ALA A 474 15.77 12.40 -3.79
CA ALA A 474 15.90 11.30 -4.73
C ALA A 474 16.84 11.66 -5.90
N GLN A 475 16.75 12.89 -6.43
CA GLN A 475 17.59 13.39 -7.51
C GLN A 475 19.08 13.35 -7.11
N GLU A 476 19.44 13.81 -5.91
CA GLU A 476 20.82 13.75 -5.40
C GLU A 476 21.40 12.31 -5.42
N LEU A 477 20.54 11.31 -5.18
CA LEU A 477 20.93 9.91 -5.11
C LEU A 477 20.90 9.21 -6.48
N ILE A 478 19.98 9.61 -7.38
CA ILE A 478 19.80 9.03 -8.71
C ILE A 478 20.90 9.50 -9.68
N ILE A 479 21.27 10.78 -9.65
CA ILE A 479 22.24 11.35 -10.61
C ILE A 479 23.56 10.55 -10.65
N PRO A 480 24.21 10.22 -9.53
CA PRO A 480 25.44 9.41 -9.56
C PRO A 480 25.25 8.01 -10.16
N ILE A 481 24.05 7.43 -10.04
CA ILE A 481 23.71 6.13 -10.64
C ILE A 481 23.57 6.28 -12.16
N VAL A 482 22.85 7.30 -12.61
CA VAL A 482 22.69 7.61 -14.04
C VAL A 482 24.04 7.86 -14.72
N VAL A 483 24.93 8.62 -14.08
CA VAL A 483 26.29 8.86 -14.60
C VAL A 483 27.03 7.54 -14.79
N ARG A 484 27.02 6.66 -13.78
CA ARG A 484 27.64 5.33 -13.86
C ARG A 484 27.04 4.48 -14.98
N ILE A 485 25.71 4.48 -15.14
CA ILE A 485 25.05 3.76 -16.24
C ILE A 485 25.53 4.29 -17.60
N LYS A 486 25.57 5.62 -17.79
CA LYS A 486 26.03 6.23 -19.04
C LYS A 486 27.46 5.86 -19.39
N GLU A 487 28.33 5.79 -18.38
CA GLU A 487 29.75 5.49 -18.55
C GLU A 487 30.01 3.99 -18.78
N ASN A 488 29.24 3.10 -18.15
CA ASN A 488 29.53 1.67 -18.15
C ASN A 488 28.91 0.89 -19.32
N TYR A 489 27.93 1.43 -20.02
CA TYR A 489 27.25 0.73 -21.12
C TYR A 489 27.39 1.52 -22.43
N THR A 490 27.43 0.82 -23.57
CA THR A 490 27.51 1.41 -24.92
C THR A 490 26.16 1.86 -25.45
N GLY A 491 25.06 1.40 -24.85
CA GLY A 491 23.70 1.76 -25.23
C GLY A 491 22.65 1.15 -24.31
N PHE A 492 21.39 1.54 -24.51
CA PHE A 492 20.27 1.02 -23.73
C PHE A 492 20.10 -0.50 -23.88
N GLU A 493 20.35 -1.04 -25.07
CA GLU A 493 20.26 -2.48 -25.36
C GLU A 493 21.22 -3.32 -24.50
N GLU A 494 22.46 -2.87 -24.34
CA GLU A 494 23.43 -3.54 -23.48
C GLU A 494 23.04 -3.42 -22.01
N PHE A 495 22.62 -2.23 -21.57
CA PHE A 495 22.13 -2.00 -20.22
C PHE A 495 20.95 -2.92 -19.87
N ILE A 496 19.94 -2.99 -20.76
CA ILE A 496 18.75 -3.80 -20.51
C ILE A 496 19.08 -5.30 -20.55
N ALA A 497 20.03 -5.74 -21.38
CA ALA A 497 20.53 -7.10 -21.39
C ALA A 497 21.19 -7.47 -20.05
N HIS A 498 22.08 -6.63 -19.51
CA HIS A 498 22.68 -6.87 -18.19
C HIS A 498 21.63 -6.87 -17.07
N TRP A 499 20.60 -6.03 -17.20
CA TRP A 499 19.48 -6.03 -16.25
C TRP A 499 18.69 -7.35 -16.31
N ILE A 500 18.40 -7.87 -17.52
CA ILE A 500 17.72 -9.17 -17.71
C ILE A 500 18.55 -10.29 -17.09
N ALA A 501 19.86 -10.29 -17.32
CA ALA A 501 20.77 -11.28 -16.74
C ALA A 501 20.73 -11.26 -15.21
N GLY A 502 20.74 -10.07 -14.59
CA GLY A 502 20.60 -9.93 -13.14
C GLY A 502 19.23 -10.38 -12.61
N TYR A 503 18.15 -10.11 -13.35
CA TYR A 503 16.83 -10.64 -13.03
C TYR A 503 16.82 -12.17 -13.08
N CYS A 504 17.35 -12.77 -14.15
CA CYS A 504 17.50 -14.21 -14.28
C CYS A 504 18.33 -14.77 -13.12
N PHE A 505 19.49 -14.20 -12.78
CA PHE A 505 20.31 -14.62 -11.64
C PHE A 505 19.54 -14.60 -10.31
N ASN A 506 18.73 -13.56 -10.09
CA ASN A 506 17.88 -13.46 -8.91
C ASN A 506 16.78 -14.54 -8.92
N GLU A 507 16.27 -14.91 -10.09
CA GLU A 507 15.18 -15.87 -10.27
C GLU A 507 15.63 -17.30 -10.64
N VAL A 508 16.94 -17.60 -10.71
CA VAL A 508 17.45 -18.91 -11.16
C VAL A 508 16.87 -20.09 -10.38
N TYR A 509 16.47 -19.87 -9.12
CA TYR A 509 15.86 -20.88 -8.26
C TYR A 509 14.33 -20.86 -8.28
N SER A 510 13.66 -19.96 -9.01
CA SER A 510 12.21 -19.98 -9.23
C SER A 510 11.80 -20.95 -10.34
N SER A 511 10.82 -21.78 -10.03
CA SER A 511 10.30 -22.85 -10.89
C SER A 511 9.62 -22.35 -12.18
N THR A 512 9.62 -21.04 -12.42
CA THR A 512 8.89 -20.30 -13.46
C THR A 512 9.83 -19.65 -14.48
N ASN A 513 11.11 -20.03 -14.50
CA ASN A 513 12.17 -19.35 -15.27
C ASN A 513 11.84 -19.04 -16.76
N PRO A 514 11.20 -19.95 -17.55
CA PRO A 514 10.82 -19.61 -18.93
C PRO A 514 9.73 -18.53 -19.00
N ASP A 515 8.66 -18.68 -18.21
CA ASP A 515 7.51 -17.78 -18.22
C ASP A 515 7.88 -16.38 -17.71
N CYS A 516 8.74 -16.31 -16.69
CA CYS A 516 9.21 -15.04 -16.14
C CYS A 516 10.06 -14.23 -17.12
N THR A 517 10.76 -14.88 -18.05
CA THR A 517 11.54 -14.19 -19.09
C THR A 517 10.63 -13.66 -20.19
N ILE A 518 9.57 -14.40 -20.56
CA ILE A 518 8.57 -13.93 -21.54
C ILE A 518 7.87 -12.67 -21.01
N ASP A 519 7.43 -12.67 -19.75
CA ASP A 519 6.83 -11.50 -19.11
C ASP A 519 7.79 -10.30 -19.09
N LEU A 520 9.09 -10.57 -18.95
CA LEU A 520 10.14 -9.57 -18.96
C LEU A 520 10.31 -8.91 -20.33
N ILE A 521 10.41 -9.75 -21.37
CA ILE A 521 10.55 -9.30 -22.75
C ILE A 521 9.30 -8.51 -23.15
N ASN A 522 8.11 -9.01 -22.82
CA ASN A 522 6.86 -8.28 -23.07
C ASN A 522 6.84 -6.91 -22.38
N ALA A 523 7.35 -6.81 -21.15
CA ALA A 523 7.43 -5.53 -20.44
C ALA A 523 8.43 -4.56 -21.09
N ILE A 524 9.55 -5.06 -21.63
CA ILE A 524 10.52 -4.25 -22.37
C ILE A 524 9.93 -3.78 -23.70
N GLU A 525 9.30 -4.67 -24.48
CA GLU A 525 8.62 -4.31 -25.73
C GLU A 525 7.50 -3.29 -25.47
N THR A 526 6.77 -3.44 -24.37
CA THR A 526 5.77 -2.46 -23.95
C THR A 526 6.41 -1.14 -23.54
N ALA A 527 7.55 -1.14 -22.85
CA ALA A 527 8.26 0.09 -22.52
C ALA A 527 8.81 0.82 -23.77
N ARG A 528 9.29 0.07 -24.78
CA ARG A 528 9.77 0.60 -26.08
C ARG A 528 8.70 1.40 -26.81
N ALA A 529 7.44 1.00 -26.66
CA ALA A 529 6.30 1.74 -27.19
C ALA A 529 6.10 3.14 -26.58
N TYR A 530 6.70 3.42 -25.41
CA TYR A 530 6.48 4.68 -24.69
C TYR A 530 7.74 5.48 -24.38
N ILE A 531 8.92 4.94 -24.71
CA ILE A 531 10.20 5.56 -24.35
C ILE A 531 11.13 5.48 -25.57
N PRO A 532 11.59 6.63 -26.09
CA PRO A 532 12.48 6.68 -27.26
C PRO A 532 13.92 6.41 -26.79
N PHE A 533 14.22 5.14 -26.52
CA PHE A 533 15.52 4.71 -25.98
C PHE A 533 16.70 5.08 -26.89
N GLU A 534 16.46 5.22 -28.19
CA GLU A 534 17.44 5.65 -29.20
C GLU A 534 17.92 7.10 -29.03
N GLU A 535 17.18 7.93 -28.30
CA GLU A 535 17.57 9.32 -28.00
C GLU A 535 18.55 9.42 -26.81
N LEU A 536 18.72 8.34 -26.06
CA LEU A 536 19.60 8.32 -24.90
C LEU A 536 21.06 8.20 -25.33
N VAL A 537 21.88 9.18 -24.93
CA VAL A 537 23.30 9.23 -25.27
C VAL A 537 24.14 8.58 -24.17
N PHE A 538 24.55 7.34 -24.40
CA PHE A 538 25.53 6.63 -23.57
C PHE A 538 26.95 7.06 -23.95
N THR A 539 27.82 7.30 -22.97
CA THR A 539 29.21 7.67 -23.22
C THR A 539 30.10 6.43 -23.40
N GLY A 540 29.78 5.34 -22.69
CA GLY A 540 30.49 4.06 -22.78
C GLY A 540 31.99 4.18 -22.51
N GLU A 541 32.41 5.15 -21.70
CA GLU A 541 33.81 5.42 -21.38
C GLU A 541 34.47 4.24 -20.64
N ASN A 542 33.70 3.58 -19.78
CA ASN A 542 34.10 2.41 -18.98
C ASN A 542 33.46 1.11 -19.50
N ALA A 543 32.81 1.14 -20.66
CA ALA A 543 32.13 -0.03 -21.19
C ALA A 543 33.12 -1.12 -21.64
N ASP A 544 32.80 -2.37 -21.31
CA ASP A 544 33.56 -3.53 -21.79
C ASP A 544 33.18 -3.84 -23.23
N LYS A 545 33.83 -3.14 -24.16
CA LYS A 545 33.55 -3.24 -25.60
C LYS A 545 33.78 -4.63 -26.20
N ASN A 546 34.42 -5.55 -25.46
CA ASN A 546 34.62 -6.93 -25.89
C ASN A 546 33.45 -7.85 -25.50
N HIS A 547 32.61 -7.42 -24.55
CA HIS A 547 31.51 -8.22 -23.99
C HIS A 547 30.19 -7.42 -24.00
N CYS A 548 29.77 -6.98 -25.19
CA CYS A 548 28.47 -6.32 -25.36
C CYS A 548 27.36 -7.39 -25.41
N LEU A 549 26.70 -7.60 -24.27
CA LEU A 549 25.65 -8.61 -24.09
C LEU A 549 24.37 -8.22 -24.85
N THR A 550 23.81 -9.15 -25.65
CA THR A 550 22.48 -8.93 -26.26
C THR A 550 21.33 -9.43 -25.38
N ILE A 551 20.10 -8.99 -25.66
CA ILE A 551 18.90 -9.48 -24.96
C ILE A 551 18.77 -11.01 -25.06
N GLU A 552 19.00 -11.58 -26.24
CA GLU A 552 18.93 -13.04 -26.46
C GLU A 552 19.99 -13.78 -25.63
N GLU A 553 21.18 -13.21 -25.52
CA GLU A 553 22.27 -13.75 -24.71
C GLU A 553 22.03 -13.55 -23.21
N ALA A 554 21.28 -12.53 -22.80
CA ALA A 554 20.95 -12.29 -21.39
C ALA A 554 19.98 -13.32 -20.83
N VAL A 555 19.07 -13.85 -21.66
CA VAL A 555 18.13 -14.89 -21.25
C VAL A 555 18.87 -16.14 -20.78
N TYR A 556 18.56 -16.60 -19.57
CA TYR A 556 19.18 -17.80 -19.02
C TYR A 556 18.40 -19.05 -19.39
N THR A 557 19.00 -19.86 -20.26
CA THR A 557 18.57 -21.25 -20.48
C THR A 557 19.52 -22.17 -19.72
N PRO A 558 19.09 -22.82 -18.62
CA PRO A 558 19.97 -23.66 -17.82
C PRO A 558 20.55 -24.81 -18.65
N SER A 559 21.86 -25.04 -18.51
CA SER A 559 22.52 -26.21 -19.10
C SER A 559 21.90 -27.53 -18.62
N ALA A 560 22.09 -28.63 -19.37
CA ALA A 560 21.54 -29.94 -19.00
C ALA A 560 21.96 -30.41 -17.59
N VAL A 561 23.15 -30.00 -17.13
CA VAL A 561 23.64 -30.28 -15.78
C VAL A 561 22.91 -29.40 -14.75
N ALA A 562 22.73 -28.11 -15.04
CA ALA A 562 21.96 -27.20 -14.18
C ALA A 562 20.49 -27.62 -14.05
N GLN A 563 19.88 -28.16 -15.11
CA GLN A 563 18.48 -28.62 -15.10
C GLN A 563 18.23 -29.75 -14.09
N LYS A 564 19.24 -30.57 -13.77
CA LYS A 564 19.14 -31.60 -12.72
C LYS A 564 18.94 -31.00 -11.32
N MET A 565 19.26 -29.72 -11.12
CA MET A 565 19.07 -29.02 -9.85
C MET A 565 17.62 -28.53 -9.64
N ILE A 566 16.82 -28.44 -10.71
CA ILE A 566 15.45 -27.89 -10.67
C ILE A 566 14.53 -28.65 -9.67
N PRO A 567 14.54 -30.00 -9.60
CA PRO A 567 13.74 -30.71 -8.60
C PRO A 567 14.11 -30.34 -7.16
N PHE A 568 15.39 -30.21 -6.85
CA PHE A 568 15.86 -29.80 -5.52
C PHE A 568 15.47 -28.35 -5.19
N GLN A 569 15.57 -27.43 -6.14
CA GLN A 569 15.11 -26.04 -5.98
C GLN A 569 13.61 -25.98 -5.68
N LYS A 570 12.80 -26.79 -6.38
CA LYS A 570 11.34 -26.87 -6.16
C LYS A 570 11.00 -27.35 -4.75
N LEU A 571 11.75 -28.31 -4.20
CA LEU A 571 11.56 -28.74 -2.81
C LEU A 571 11.97 -27.64 -1.82
N TYR A 572 13.13 -27.03 -2.04
CA TYR A 572 13.68 -25.99 -1.16
C TYR A 572 12.79 -24.75 -1.00
N LYS A 573 11.88 -24.50 -1.96
CA LYS A 573 10.92 -23.38 -1.91
C LYS A 573 9.62 -23.68 -1.18
N GLN A 574 9.35 -24.95 -0.93
CA GLN A 574 8.11 -25.34 -0.26
C GLN A 574 8.30 -25.22 1.25
N ASP A 575 7.20 -24.98 1.95
CA ASP A 575 7.21 -25.02 3.41
C ASP A 575 7.68 -26.40 3.87
N ASN A 576 8.55 -26.39 4.88
CA ASN A 576 9.07 -27.60 5.50
C ASN A 576 7.90 -28.53 5.90
N SER A 577 7.94 -29.78 5.42
CA SER A 577 7.01 -30.83 5.84
C SER A 577 7.65 -32.21 5.75
N GLU A 578 7.08 -33.19 6.44
CA GLU A 578 7.52 -34.60 6.36
C GLU A 578 7.44 -35.13 4.91
N GLN A 579 6.50 -34.63 4.10
CA GLN A 579 6.42 -34.99 2.68
C GLN A 579 7.64 -34.48 1.91
N ILE A 580 8.07 -33.24 2.15
CA ILE A 580 9.27 -32.67 1.50
C ILE A 580 10.52 -33.45 1.88
N LEU A 581 10.66 -33.88 3.14
CA LEU A 581 11.77 -34.75 3.56
C LEU A 581 11.78 -36.09 2.80
N LYS A 582 10.62 -36.75 2.66
CA LYS A 582 10.51 -38.00 1.90
C LYS A 582 10.85 -37.81 0.42
N GLU A 583 10.41 -36.70 -0.18
CA GLU A 583 10.72 -36.36 -1.57
C GLU A 583 12.21 -36.04 -1.76
N LEU A 584 12.84 -35.33 -0.81
CA LEU A 584 14.27 -35.06 -0.84
C LEU A 584 15.08 -36.36 -0.79
N ILE A 585 14.78 -37.25 0.16
CA ILE A 585 15.44 -38.57 0.27
C ILE A 585 15.35 -39.35 -1.04
N LYS A 586 14.16 -39.34 -1.68
CA LYS A 586 13.96 -39.99 -2.98
C LYS A 586 14.83 -39.35 -4.08
N LEU A 587 14.94 -38.03 -4.12
CA LEU A 587 15.78 -37.32 -5.10
C LEU A 587 17.27 -37.61 -4.89
N GLU A 588 17.74 -37.65 -3.63
CA GLU A 588 19.12 -38.01 -3.30
C GLU A 588 19.44 -39.45 -3.68
N GLN A 589 18.51 -40.39 -3.48
CA GLN A 589 18.67 -41.79 -3.94
C GLN A 589 18.76 -41.89 -5.46
N GLN A 590 18.03 -41.04 -6.18
CA GLN A 590 18.05 -40.99 -7.65
C GLN A 590 19.27 -40.24 -8.20
N ASN A 591 19.85 -39.34 -7.41
CA ASN A 591 20.97 -38.47 -7.80
C ASN A 591 22.01 -38.42 -6.66
N PRO A 592 22.72 -39.54 -6.40
CA PRO A 592 23.60 -39.67 -5.24
C PRO A 592 24.73 -38.65 -5.21
N GLU A 593 25.11 -38.07 -6.36
CA GLU A 593 26.11 -37.02 -6.43
C GLU A 593 25.68 -35.71 -5.72
N TYR A 594 24.38 -35.49 -5.51
CA TYR A 594 23.85 -34.29 -4.81
C TYR A 594 23.75 -34.46 -3.30
N LYS A 595 23.92 -35.68 -2.77
CA LYS A 595 23.68 -36.00 -1.35
C LYS A 595 24.46 -35.07 -0.42
N ASP A 596 25.76 -34.90 -0.65
CA ASP A 596 26.60 -34.07 0.22
C ASP A 596 26.26 -32.58 0.10
N ALA A 597 25.95 -32.12 -1.12
CA ALA A 597 25.50 -30.76 -1.35
C ALA A 597 24.15 -30.46 -0.67
N MET A 598 23.26 -31.45 -0.55
CA MET A 598 21.96 -31.32 0.10
C MET A 598 21.98 -31.61 1.61
N PHE A 599 23.11 -32.08 2.15
CA PHE A 599 23.25 -32.51 3.54
C PHE A 599 22.64 -31.55 4.56
N TYR A 600 22.95 -30.25 4.46
CA TYR A 600 22.45 -29.28 5.43
C TYR A 600 20.93 -29.10 5.32
N TYR A 601 20.40 -29.04 4.11
CA TYR A 601 18.95 -28.93 3.90
C TYR A 601 18.23 -30.19 4.40
N HIS A 602 18.79 -31.37 4.16
CA HIS A 602 18.30 -32.63 4.71
C HIS A 602 18.26 -32.58 6.24
N LEU A 603 19.37 -32.14 6.87
CA LEU A 603 19.46 -32.04 8.33
C LEU A 603 18.42 -31.07 8.92
N VAL A 604 18.19 -29.91 8.27
CA VAL A 604 17.16 -28.94 8.67
C VAL A 604 15.77 -29.57 8.62
N LEU A 605 15.43 -30.29 7.53
CA LEU A 605 14.14 -30.98 7.44
C LEU A 605 13.99 -32.07 8.52
N MET A 606 15.06 -32.81 8.82
CA MET A 606 15.02 -33.80 9.89
C MET A 606 14.87 -33.16 11.27
N ALA A 607 15.33 -31.93 11.48
CA ALA A 607 15.18 -31.22 12.76
C ALA A 607 13.70 -31.07 13.14
N ASP A 608 12.85 -30.83 12.14
CA ASP A 608 11.41 -30.64 12.30
C ASP A 608 10.62 -31.98 12.29
N PHE A 609 11.06 -32.99 11.54
CA PHE A 609 10.24 -34.17 11.22
C PHE A 609 10.84 -35.53 11.61
N SER A 610 12.00 -35.57 12.24
CA SER A 610 12.63 -36.82 12.68
C SER A 610 12.87 -36.83 14.19
N SER A 611 13.05 -38.03 14.74
CA SER A 611 13.51 -38.18 16.12
C SER A 611 14.98 -37.77 16.26
N CYS A 612 15.41 -37.36 17.47
CA CYS A 612 16.83 -37.10 17.75
C CYS A 612 17.71 -38.30 17.39
N ARG A 613 17.21 -39.53 17.58
CA ARG A 613 17.96 -40.75 17.25
C ARG A 613 18.21 -40.89 15.75
N GLU A 614 17.19 -40.69 14.92
CA GLU A 614 17.35 -40.74 13.47
C GLU A 614 18.31 -39.66 12.96
N ARG A 615 18.28 -38.47 13.56
CA ARG A 615 19.24 -37.39 13.24
C ARG A 615 20.67 -37.74 13.64
N ILE A 616 20.87 -38.27 14.85
CA ILE A 616 22.18 -38.77 15.30
C ILE A 616 22.72 -39.80 14.29
N ASP A 617 21.91 -40.79 13.92
CA ASP A 617 22.30 -41.83 12.96
C ASP A 617 22.62 -41.21 11.59
N PHE A 618 21.84 -40.23 11.12
CA PHE A 618 22.11 -39.52 9.87
C PHE A 618 23.44 -38.75 9.92
N ILE A 619 23.70 -37.96 10.97
CA ILE A 619 24.94 -37.18 11.11
C ILE A 619 26.14 -38.12 11.16
N GLU A 620 26.05 -39.22 11.92
CA GLU A 620 27.15 -40.18 12.08
C GLU A 620 27.48 -40.91 10.78
N ASN A 621 26.45 -41.28 10.01
CA ASN A 621 26.63 -41.88 8.69
C ASN A 621 27.24 -40.91 7.66
N ASN A 622 27.27 -39.61 7.95
CA ASN A 622 27.86 -38.58 7.11
C ASN A 622 28.99 -37.82 7.82
N LEU A 623 29.57 -38.38 8.89
CA LEU A 623 30.55 -37.67 9.73
C LEU A 623 31.82 -37.30 8.95
N THR A 624 32.28 -38.17 8.04
CA THR A 624 33.43 -37.88 7.17
C THR A 624 33.19 -36.63 6.31
N TYR A 625 31.97 -36.46 5.79
CA TYR A 625 31.62 -35.26 5.04
C TYR A 625 31.54 -34.04 5.96
N LEU A 626 30.83 -34.13 7.09
CA LEU A 626 30.74 -33.03 8.07
C LEU A 626 32.12 -32.54 8.54
N GLN A 627 33.09 -33.45 8.72
CA GLN A 627 34.48 -33.11 9.07
C GLN A 627 35.27 -32.44 7.93
N SER A 628 34.82 -32.57 6.68
CA SER A 628 35.43 -31.95 5.52
C SER A 628 34.92 -30.54 5.22
N ILE A 629 33.80 -30.15 5.83
CA ILE A 629 33.18 -28.83 5.67
C ILE A 629 34.09 -27.74 6.30
N PRO A 630 34.26 -26.57 5.67
CA PRO A 630 35.02 -25.45 6.24
C PRO A 630 34.51 -25.07 7.64
N ILE A 631 35.44 -24.97 8.60
CA ILE A 631 35.16 -24.73 10.03
C ILE A 631 34.43 -23.39 10.26
N ASP A 632 34.69 -22.41 9.41
CA ASP A 632 34.10 -21.08 9.42
C ASP A 632 32.73 -21.01 8.72
N SER A 633 32.29 -22.11 8.09
CA SER A 633 30.95 -22.14 7.48
C SER A 633 29.86 -22.29 8.53
N PHE A 634 28.73 -21.62 8.27
CA PHE A 634 27.51 -21.76 9.06
C PHE A 634 27.02 -23.21 9.10
N THR A 635 27.13 -23.95 8.00
CA THR A 635 26.77 -25.37 7.94
C THR A 635 27.57 -26.22 8.93
N PHE A 636 28.87 -25.96 9.09
CA PHE A 636 29.69 -26.68 10.08
C PHE A 636 29.18 -26.40 11.49
N SER A 637 29.08 -25.12 11.87
CA SER A 637 28.67 -24.75 13.23
C SER A 637 27.27 -25.26 13.56
N ASP A 638 26.31 -25.11 12.65
CA ASP A 638 24.92 -25.46 12.93
C ASP A 638 24.69 -26.98 12.93
N SER A 639 25.41 -27.72 12.09
CA SER A 639 25.35 -29.19 12.10
C SER A 639 25.89 -29.75 13.42
N TYR A 640 27.01 -29.24 13.93
CA TYR A 640 27.54 -29.66 15.23
C TYR A 640 26.67 -29.20 16.40
N TYR A 641 26.04 -28.03 16.29
CA TYR A 641 25.07 -27.55 17.28
C TYR A 641 23.87 -28.50 17.40
N LEU A 642 23.27 -28.88 16.26
CA LEU A 642 22.18 -29.86 16.23
C LEU A 642 22.65 -31.22 16.74
N TYR A 643 23.84 -31.67 16.34
CA TYR A 643 24.38 -32.96 16.78
C TYR A 643 24.54 -33.04 18.30
N LEU A 644 25.17 -32.03 18.91
CA LEU A 644 25.35 -31.96 20.36
C LEU A 644 24.02 -31.86 21.09
N THR A 645 23.07 -31.08 20.56
CA THR A 645 21.71 -30.97 21.10
C THR A 645 21.03 -32.34 21.13
N ASP A 646 21.05 -33.06 20.01
CA ASP A 646 20.39 -34.36 19.89
C ASP A 646 21.03 -35.42 20.77
N LEU A 647 22.37 -35.43 20.88
CA LEU A 647 23.09 -36.33 21.80
C LEU A 647 22.68 -36.10 23.25
N LEU A 648 22.53 -34.86 23.68
CA LEU A 648 22.17 -34.53 25.05
C LEU A 648 20.69 -34.83 25.34
N ILE A 649 19.77 -34.52 24.43
CA ILE A 649 18.35 -34.88 24.54
C ILE A 649 18.17 -36.40 24.59
N SER A 650 19.01 -37.14 23.86
CA SER A 650 18.98 -38.60 23.81
C SER A 650 19.79 -39.27 24.95
N TYR A 651 20.25 -38.51 25.94
CA TYR A 651 21.03 -38.99 27.09
C TYR A 651 22.34 -39.72 26.71
N TYR A 652 23.07 -39.19 25.72
CA TYR A 652 24.43 -39.62 25.36
C TYR A 652 25.51 -38.57 25.74
N PRO A 653 25.64 -38.18 27.02
CA PRO A 653 26.54 -37.10 27.41
C PRO A 653 28.03 -37.42 27.24
N GLU A 654 28.46 -38.68 27.36
CA GLU A 654 29.85 -39.08 27.07
C GLU A 654 30.22 -38.79 25.61
N LYS A 655 29.31 -39.13 24.68
CA LYS A 655 29.50 -38.86 23.25
C LYS A 655 29.46 -37.36 22.95
N ALA A 656 28.58 -36.62 23.62
CA ALA A 656 28.54 -35.17 23.50
C ALA A 656 29.86 -34.52 23.97
N LEU A 657 30.47 -35.02 25.05
CA LEU A 657 31.80 -34.57 25.50
C LEU A 657 32.88 -34.87 24.46
N ALA A 658 32.90 -36.09 23.90
CA ALA A 658 33.86 -36.46 22.86
C ALA A 658 33.72 -35.59 21.59
N VAL A 659 32.49 -35.29 21.18
CA VAL A 659 32.21 -34.39 20.05
C VAL A 659 32.64 -32.97 20.36
N TYR A 660 32.33 -32.46 21.56
CA TYR A 660 32.76 -31.13 22.00
C TYR A 660 34.29 -31.01 22.03
N ASP A 661 34.99 -32.02 22.56
CA ASP A 661 36.46 -32.04 22.62
C ASP A 661 37.11 -32.06 21.23
N ALA A 662 36.42 -32.62 20.23
CA ALA A 662 36.84 -32.61 18.83
C ALA A 662 36.53 -31.28 18.09
N LEU A 663 35.76 -30.37 18.68
CA LEU A 663 35.46 -29.09 18.04
C LEU A 663 36.73 -28.21 17.91
N PRO A 664 36.81 -27.37 16.88
CA PRO A 664 37.79 -26.30 16.79
C PRO A 664 37.73 -25.35 18.01
N GLU A 665 38.89 -24.85 18.45
CA GLU A 665 39.00 -24.02 19.67
C GLU A 665 38.16 -22.73 19.59
N ASN A 666 37.99 -22.16 18.39
CA ASN A 666 37.12 -20.98 18.21
C ASN A 666 35.66 -21.29 18.54
N LEU A 667 35.15 -22.47 18.20
CA LEU A 667 33.77 -22.86 18.51
C LEU A 667 33.60 -23.27 19.97
N LYS A 668 34.59 -23.95 20.58
CA LYS A 668 34.57 -24.29 22.01
C LYS A 668 34.40 -23.06 22.91
N GLY A 669 34.96 -21.92 22.50
CA GLY A 669 34.85 -20.66 23.22
C GLY A 669 33.49 -19.97 23.09
N GLU A 670 32.64 -20.36 22.15
CA GLU A 670 31.31 -19.77 21.98
C GLU A 670 30.37 -20.25 23.08
N SER A 671 29.57 -19.33 23.62
CA SER A 671 28.66 -19.61 24.73
C SER A 671 27.69 -20.76 24.44
N LYS A 672 27.20 -20.88 23.20
CA LYS A 672 26.28 -21.95 22.78
C LYS A 672 26.90 -23.35 22.87
N PHE A 673 28.15 -23.53 22.42
CA PHE A 673 28.83 -24.82 22.51
C PHE A 673 29.35 -25.10 23.92
N TYR A 674 29.84 -24.07 24.59
CA TYR A 674 30.30 -24.18 25.98
C TYR A 674 29.15 -24.56 26.94
N TYR A 675 27.91 -24.17 26.62
CA TYR A 675 26.71 -24.65 27.29
C TYR A 675 26.52 -26.17 27.14
N PHE A 676 26.73 -26.74 25.94
CA PHE A 676 26.66 -28.19 25.76
C PHE A 676 27.72 -28.93 26.57
N TYR A 677 28.94 -28.41 26.65
CA TYR A 677 29.97 -28.97 27.53
C TYR A 677 29.53 -28.95 29.01
N ALA A 678 28.99 -27.81 29.49
CA ALA A 678 28.49 -27.69 30.85
C ALA A 678 27.36 -28.69 31.14
N TYR A 679 26.38 -28.76 30.23
CA TYR A 679 25.22 -29.63 30.34
C TYR A 679 25.57 -31.11 30.24
N ALA A 680 26.53 -31.48 29.39
CA ALA A 680 27.03 -32.85 29.28
C ALA A 680 27.68 -33.31 30.59
N ASN A 681 28.54 -32.49 31.21
CA ASN A 681 29.12 -32.79 32.51
C ASN A 681 28.04 -32.90 33.61
N TYR A 682 27.02 -32.02 33.57
CA TYR A 682 25.88 -32.10 34.47
C TYR A 682 25.16 -33.46 34.34
N LEU A 683 24.84 -33.89 33.12
CA LEU A 683 24.22 -35.20 32.89
C LEU A 683 25.13 -36.35 33.33
N MET A 684 26.44 -36.30 33.03
CA MET A 684 27.40 -37.30 33.50
C MET A 684 27.41 -37.42 35.02
N SER A 685 27.32 -36.30 35.75
CA SER A 685 27.25 -36.35 37.21
C SER A 685 26.02 -37.08 37.75
N ASN A 686 24.88 -37.01 37.05
CA ASN A 686 23.66 -37.70 37.44
C ASN A 686 23.67 -39.18 37.07
N LEU A 687 24.39 -39.55 36.01
CA LEU A 687 24.48 -40.92 35.51
C LEU A 687 25.64 -41.72 36.15
N CYS A 688 26.62 -41.03 36.74
CA CYS A 688 27.82 -41.67 37.30
C CYS A 688 27.57 -42.27 38.69
N ASN A 689 27.72 -43.59 38.79
CA ASN A 689 27.59 -44.33 40.05
C ASN A 689 28.86 -44.31 40.92
N ILE A 690 29.99 -43.88 40.36
CA ILE A 690 31.26 -43.78 41.08
C ILE A 690 31.37 -42.38 41.69
N VAL A 691 31.36 -42.30 43.02
CA VAL A 691 31.35 -41.03 43.77
C VAL A 691 32.47 -40.08 43.32
N LEU A 692 33.70 -40.60 43.22
CA LEU A 692 34.86 -39.77 42.86
C LEU A 692 34.74 -39.17 41.45
N GLU A 693 34.28 -39.96 40.47
CA GLU A 693 34.10 -39.49 39.09
C GLU A 693 32.92 -38.52 38.98
N ARG A 694 31.84 -38.79 39.73
CA ARG A 694 30.70 -37.88 39.82
C ARG A 694 31.14 -36.49 40.31
N ASP A 695 31.94 -36.43 41.36
CA ASP A 695 32.40 -35.15 41.92
C ASP A 695 33.27 -34.36 40.92
N ILE A 696 34.04 -35.06 40.08
CA ILE A 696 34.78 -34.46 38.96
C ILE A 696 33.81 -33.83 37.94
N TYR A 697 32.76 -34.54 37.54
CA TYR A 697 31.75 -34.02 36.61
C TYR A 697 30.97 -32.84 37.19
N ILE A 698 30.60 -32.89 38.48
CA ILE A 698 29.97 -31.76 39.18
C ILE A 698 30.90 -30.54 39.13
N SER A 699 32.16 -30.69 39.52
CA SER A 699 33.14 -29.61 39.52
C SER A 699 33.29 -28.97 38.13
N ARG A 700 33.38 -29.79 37.08
CA ARG A 700 33.45 -29.32 35.69
C ARG A 700 32.19 -28.56 35.26
N ALA A 701 31.01 -29.09 35.56
CA ALA A 701 29.73 -28.47 35.22
C ALA A 701 29.55 -27.13 35.94
N VAL A 702 29.80 -27.05 37.25
CA VAL A 702 29.73 -25.80 38.04
C VAL A 702 30.67 -24.75 37.48
N LYS A 703 31.93 -25.13 37.23
CA LYS A 703 32.93 -24.21 36.65
C LYS A 703 32.47 -23.69 35.28
N ALA A 704 31.91 -24.56 34.45
CA ALA A 704 31.46 -24.20 33.11
C ALA A 704 30.22 -23.27 33.15
N PHE A 705 29.21 -23.58 33.97
CA PHE A 705 28.04 -22.71 34.10
C PHE A 705 28.36 -21.34 34.72
N ASN A 706 29.21 -21.28 35.74
CA ASN A 706 29.66 -20.01 36.30
C ASN A 706 30.41 -19.15 35.27
N ARG A 707 31.18 -19.80 34.38
CA ARG A 707 31.81 -19.10 33.25
C ARG A 707 30.79 -18.60 32.22
N LEU A 708 29.72 -19.36 31.95
CA LEU A 708 28.62 -18.89 31.08
C LEU A 708 27.91 -17.67 31.64
N LEU A 709 27.64 -17.64 32.95
CA LEU A 709 27.08 -16.47 33.64
C LEU A 709 28.01 -15.25 33.50
N GLN A 710 29.33 -15.43 33.64
CA GLN A 710 30.31 -14.36 33.41
C GLN A 710 30.34 -13.86 31.97
N MET A 711 29.98 -14.70 30.99
CA MET A 711 29.86 -14.35 29.58
C MET A 711 28.50 -13.68 29.26
N GLY A 712 27.64 -13.47 30.26
CA GLY A 712 26.31 -12.89 30.08
C GLY A 712 25.26 -13.88 29.56
N PHE A 713 25.54 -15.18 29.59
CA PHE A 713 24.57 -16.19 29.17
C PHE A 713 23.53 -16.43 30.26
N SER A 714 22.25 -16.37 29.91
CA SER A 714 21.17 -16.69 30.85
C SER A 714 20.98 -18.19 30.95
N LEU A 715 21.07 -18.74 32.16
CA LEU A 715 20.76 -20.13 32.43
C LEU A 715 19.24 -20.30 32.65
N GLY A 716 18.74 -21.51 32.41
CA GLY A 716 17.37 -21.86 32.77
C GLY A 716 17.24 -22.05 34.30
N SER A 717 16.08 -21.72 34.85
CA SER A 717 15.81 -21.78 36.30
C SER A 717 16.13 -23.13 36.95
N PHE A 718 16.00 -24.22 36.19
CA PHE A 718 16.39 -25.56 36.62
C PHE A 718 17.90 -25.66 36.92
N ILE A 719 18.74 -25.14 36.03
CA ILE A 719 20.20 -25.16 36.20
C ILE A 719 20.62 -24.21 37.32
N ASP A 720 19.98 -23.04 37.44
CA ASP A 720 20.23 -22.12 38.56
C ASP A 720 19.90 -22.78 39.90
N GLY A 721 18.77 -23.49 39.98
CA GLY A 721 18.39 -24.25 41.17
C GLY A 721 19.41 -25.34 41.52
N TRP A 722 19.90 -26.06 40.51
CA TRP A 722 20.93 -27.08 40.69
C TRP A 722 22.27 -26.50 41.16
N LEU A 723 22.73 -25.38 40.57
CA LEU A 723 23.96 -24.71 40.99
C LEU A 723 23.90 -24.27 42.45
N ASN A 724 22.80 -23.62 42.86
CA ASN A 724 22.60 -23.20 44.24
C ASN A 724 22.60 -24.38 45.21
N ALA A 725 22.01 -25.51 44.82
CA ALA A 725 22.01 -26.73 45.64
C ALA A 725 23.42 -27.29 45.81
N VAL A 726 24.22 -27.34 44.74
CA VAL A 726 25.61 -27.81 44.78
C VAL A 726 26.50 -26.88 45.60
N GLU A 727 26.33 -25.56 45.49
CA GLU A 727 27.12 -24.58 46.27
C GLU A 727 26.79 -24.58 47.77
N SER A 728 25.63 -25.13 48.15
CA SER A 728 25.22 -25.27 49.55
C SER A 728 25.76 -26.52 50.26
N LEU A 729 26.32 -27.46 49.49
CA LEU A 729 26.93 -28.71 49.96
C LEU A 729 28.44 -28.53 50.12
#